data_AF-A0A3P1Y2E0-F1
#
_entry.id   AF-A0A3P1Y2E0-F1
#
_cell.length_a   1.000
_cell.length_b   1.000
_cell.length_c   1.000
_cell.angle_alpha   90.00
_cell.angle_beta   90.00
_cell.angle_gamma   90.00
#
_symmetry.space_group_name_H-M   'P 1'
#
loop_
_entity.id
_entity.type
_entity.pdbx_description
1 polymer ?
#
loop_
_entity_poly.entity_id
_entity_poly.type
_entity_poly.pdbx_seq_one_letter_code
_entity_poly.pdbx_strand_id
1 'polypeptide(L)'
;MEKEYSVRIGEQPLVFRTGKVAKQANGAVLASHGETVVLTTACVTDTPRTGIDFFPLLVDFEERYYSAGKIPGGFIKREGRPSESAILSARVTDRSIRSLFDDAMRNDVHVVSTVMAMDQAYPPNVLGINAASAALSISGIPWGGPVGAVRIGLVDDKLVVNPSEAQMADSRLELLVAGHDDGITMVESGSHEVSEEILVDALDLAHSEIRKLIALFRRMKEEIGKPEIQIPLPERIPEIDGWVRANLDREIDAAVRIHEKKPRYEKIAEVKKAAKEHFAETFPDKGEYIAACIDGRVKDIMRAIIVDEGVRVDGRAMDELRPILCETGILPRVHGSALFTRGETQALAVTTLGMVGEDDQVLDGIKLDEPAKRFILHYNFPPYSVGEVRPMRGPGRREIGHGALAERALRPVIPTEEEFPYVVRVVSDILESNGSSSQASVCGGSLSMMHAGVPLRRHVAGIAMGLIKEGDKVRVLTDIQGLEDHYGDMDFKVAGTRLGVTALQMDNKAGGITREILQNALSQAKKARMEILDRMEAAISVPDSLSPNAPRILKINIDPEKIRDVIGPGGKTIRGITQKTGVKMNVEDTGEVSIAGPTQEQVDEARSMVLALTKDLEAGEIYWGTVTRLMAFGAFVECLPGKEGLLHLSEMSTHRVPKVEDVFKPGDRVLVMVKEIDDMGRVNLTRRRLLADENKVREAGLAEALPEEHERDNLIASIADKAPSAPRGDRPSYGGDRGDRDRGGRERRFGGDRPRRDR
;
A
#
# COMPACT_ATOMS: atom_id res chain seq x y z
N MET A 1 11.14 -1.34 -45.11
CA MET A 1 10.46 -0.03 -45.03
C MET A 1 9.68 -0.01 -43.73
N GLU A 2 9.68 1.10 -43.00
CA GLU A 2 8.86 1.23 -41.78
C GLU A 2 7.38 1.26 -42.17
N LYS A 3 6.55 0.51 -41.45
CA LYS A 3 5.08 0.55 -41.58
C LYS A 3 4.48 1.07 -40.29
N GLU A 4 3.38 1.82 -40.42
CA GLU A 4 2.63 2.39 -39.31
C GLU A 4 1.15 2.03 -39.44
N TYR A 5 0.54 1.63 -38.33
CA TYR A 5 -0.88 1.31 -38.22
C TYR A 5 -1.45 2.03 -37.02
N SER A 6 -2.68 2.53 -37.11
CA SER A 6 -3.34 3.20 -36.00
C SER A 6 -4.81 2.79 -35.86
N VAL A 7 -5.31 2.86 -34.63
CA VAL A 7 -6.72 2.65 -34.28
C VAL A 7 -7.09 3.59 -33.15
N ARG A 8 -8.29 4.19 -33.22
CA ARG A 8 -8.80 5.04 -32.15
C ARG A 8 -9.53 4.18 -31.12
N ILE A 9 -9.06 4.24 -29.87
CA ILE A 9 -9.66 3.55 -28.72
C ILE A 9 -9.87 4.59 -27.62
N GLY A 10 -11.13 4.81 -27.22
CA GLY A 10 -11.47 5.96 -26.39
C GLY A 10 -11.17 7.29 -27.11
N GLU A 11 -10.54 8.23 -26.41
CA GLU A 11 -10.31 9.57 -26.94
C GLU A 11 -9.11 9.67 -27.89
N GLN A 12 -8.03 8.94 -27.59
CA GLN A 12 -6.73 9.01 -28.27
C GLN A 12 -6.46 7.80 -29.19
N PRO A 13 -5.64 7.97 -30.23
CA PRO A 13 -5.21 6.86 -31.07
C PRO A 13 -4.10 6.04 -30.41
N LEU A 14 -4.18 4.73 -30.59
CA LEU A 14 -3.05 3.81 -30.41
C LEU A 14 -2.35 3.64 -31.76
N VAL A 15 -1.02 3.75 -31.77
CA VAL A 15 -0.20 3.67 -32.98
C VAL A 15 0.83 2.55 -32.83
N PHE A 16 0.99 1.73 -33.87
CA PHE A 16 1.87 0.57 -33.91
C PHE A 16 2.79 0.67 -35.13
N ARG A 17 4.10 0.72 -34.88
CA ARG A 17 5.14 0.83 -35.91
C ARG A 17 6.01 -0.41 -35.95
N THR A 18 6.42 -0.84 -37.14
CA THR A 18 7.32 -1.99 -37.30
C THR A 18 8.21 -1.87 -38.54
N GLY A 19 9.24 -2.73 -38.63
CA GLY A 19 10.19 -2.75 -39.74
C GLY A 19 11.41 -1.83 -39.59
N LYS A 20 11.48 -1.05 -38.50
CA LYS A 20 12.61 -0.14 -38.20
C LYS A 20 13.58 -0.67 -37.15
N VAL A 21 13.08 -1.12 -36.00
CA VAL A 21 13.88 -1.54 -34.83
C VAL A 21 13.73 -3.04 -34.55
N ALA A 22 14.69 -3.62 -33.81
CA ALA A 22 14.69 -5.02 -33.35
C ALA A 22 14.40 -6.07 -34.45
N LYS A 23 14.94 -5.86 -35.66
CA LYS A 23 14.63 -6.66 -36.86
C LYS A 23 15.05 -8.13 -36.79
N GLN A 24 15.88 -8.50 -35.81
CA GLN A 24 16.29 -9.89 -35.58
C GLN A 24 15.25 -10.71 -34.80
N ALA A 25 14.30 -10.08 -34.11
CA ALA A 25 13.23 -10.79 -33.44
C ALA A 25 12.26 -11.44 -34.45
N ASN A 26 11.54 -12.47 -34.01
CA ASN A 26 10.46 -13.05 -34.81
C ASN A 26 9.38 -11.98 -35.06
N GLY A 27 8.95 -11.26 -34.04
CA GLY A 27 8.10 -10.07 -34.16
C GLY A 27 8.62 -8.90 -33.35
N ALA A 28 8.48 -7.68 -33.87
CA ALA A 28 8.86 -6.46 -33.16
C ALA A 28 7.92 -5.29 -33.50
N VAL A 29 7.39 -4.63 -32.49
CA VAL A 29 6.47 -3.50 -32.62
C VAL A 29 6.86 -2.39 -31.65
N LEU A 30 6.97 -1.17 -32.16
CA LEU A 30 7.07 0.05 -31.37
C LEU A 30 5.67 0.68 -31.30
N ALA A 31 5.02 0.56 -30.14
CA ALA A 31 3.66 1.04 -29.91
C ALA A 31 3.67 2.36 -29.13
N SER A 32 2.70 3.23 -29.39
CA SER A 32 2.53 4.49 -28.66
C SER A 32 1.07 4.82 -28.34
N HIS A 33 0.86 5.42 -27.17
CA HIS A 33 -0.41 6.02 -26.73
C HIS A 33 -0.09 7.38 -26.10
N GLY A 34 -0.53 8.47 -26.72
CA GLY A 34 0.03 9.78 -26.38
C GLY A 34 1.54 9.82 -26.67
N GLU A 35 2.34 10.27 -25.71
CA GLU A 35 3.81 10.23 -25.79
C GLU A 35 4.42 9.04 -25.03
N THR A 36 3.59 8.18 -24.43
CA THR A 36 4.04 6.90 -23.88
C THR A 36 4.36 5.93 -25.01
N VAL A 37 5.56 5.34 -24.98
CA VAL A 37 6.12 4.47 -26.02
C VAL A 37 6.64 3.17 -25.42
N VAL A 38 6.22 2.04 -25.98
CA VAL A 38 6.68 0.69 -25.60
C VAL A 38 7.24 -0.03 -26.81
N LEU A 39 8.44 -0.59 -26.68
CA LEU A 39 9.01 -1.53 -27.65
C LEU A 39 8.71 -2.94 -27.20
N THR A 40 7.94 -3.70 -27.97
CA THR A 40 7.66 -5.10 -27.69
C THR A 40 8.25 -6.02 -28.74
N THR A 41 8.96 -7.05 -28.30
CA THR A 41 9.53 -8.10 -29.16
C THR A 41 9.02 -9.47 -28.76
N ALA A 42 8.77 -10.33 -29.74
CA ALA A 42 8.46 -11.74 -29.55
C ALA A 42 9.53 -12.59 -30.25
N CYS A 43 10.10 -13.55 -29.52
CA CYS A 43 11.12 -14.47 -30.00
C CYS A 43 10.72 -15.91 -29.66
N VAL A 44 11.14 -16.86 -30.50
CA VAL A 44 10.98 -18.30 -30.24
C VAL A 44 12.28 -19.04 -30.52
N THR A 45 12.56 -20.13 -29.80
CA THR A 45 13.68 -21.03 -30.12
C THR A 45 13.37 -21.90 -31.32
N ASP A 46 14.40 -22.25 -32.10
CA ASP A 46 14.24 -23.16 -33.24
C ASP A 46 13.92 -24.59 -32.80
N THR A 47 14.46 -25.02 -31.65
CA THR A 47 14.27 -26.36 -31.10
C THR A 47 13.40 -26.33 -29.83
N PRO A 48 12.53 -27.34 -29.63
CA PRO A 48 11.78 -27.51 -28.39
C PRO A 48 12.71 -27.97 -27.27
N ARG A 49 12.38 -27.58 -26.03
CA ARG A 49 13.05 -28.12 -24.84
C ARG A 49 12.67 -29.57 -24.60
N THR A 50 13.65 -30.38 -24.21
CA THR A 50 13.44 -31.78 -23.84
C THR A 50 13.19 -31.91 -22.33
N GLY A 51 12.37 -32.89 -21.94
CA GLY A 51 12.15 -33.24 -20.54
C GLY A 51 11.32 -32.24 -19.73
N ILE A 52 10.58 -31.35 -20.39
CA ILE A 52 9.61 -30.44 -19.74
C ILE A 52 8.18 -30.83 -20.07
N ASP A 53 7.30 -30.72 -19.08
CA ASP A 53 5.88 -31.08 -19.15
C ASP A 53 4.96 -29.87 -19.37
N PHE A 54 5.50 -28.65 -19.34
CA PHE A 54 4.76 -27.39 -19.51
C PHE A 54 5.21 -26.59 -20.75
N PHE A 55 4.39 -25.62 -21.18
CA PHE A 55 4.75 -24.66 -22.22
C PHE A 55 5.60 -23.50 -21.65
N PRO A 56 6.88 -23.34 -22.06
CA PRO A 56 7.78 -22.34 -21.50
C PRO A 56 7.61 -20.96 -22.16
N LEU A 57 6.50 -20.29 -21.84
CA LEU A 57 6.32 -18.85 -22.12
C LEU A 57 6.93 -18.00 -21.01
N LEU A 58 7.81 -17.08 -21.42
CA LEU A 58 8.37 -16.02 -20.61
C LEU A 58 7.84 -14.67 -21.11
N VAL A 59 7.34 -13.86 -20.18
CA VAL A 59 6.95 -12.48 -20.45
C VAL A 59 7.69 -11.55 -19.51
N ASP A 60 8.42 -10.59 -20.04
CA ASP A 60 9.08 -9.55 -19.25
C ASP A 60 8.55 -8.17 -19.62
N PHE A 61 8.42 -7.34 -18.60
CA PHE A 61 8.02 -5.95 -18.72
C PHE A 61 9.09 -5.09 -18.07
N GLU A 62 9.87 -4.39 -18.89
CA GLU A 62 11.09 -3.70 -18.48
C GLU A 62 10.81 -2.20 -18.40
N GLU A 63 10.77 -1.68 -17.17
CA GLU A 63 10.65 -0.25 -16.89
C GLU A 63 12.05 0.39 -16.89
N ARG A 64 12.31 1.27 -17.86
CA ARG A 64 13.56 2.04 -17.94
C ARG A 64 13.36 3.39 -17.28
N TYR A 65 14.20 3.81 -16.35
CA TYR A 65 13.98 5.06 -15.62
C TYR A 65 14.17 6.29 -16.51
N TYR A 66 14.99 6.16 -17.56
CA TYR A 66 15.10 7.20 -18.58
C TYR A 66 13.76 7.46 -19.30
N SER A 67 12.82 6.51 -19.30
CA SER A 67 11.51 6.69 -19.94
C SER A 67 10.69 7.80 -19.27
N ALA A 68 10.99 8.09 -18.00
CA ALA A 68 10.42 9.19 -17.23
C ALA A 68 11.45 10.31 -16.96
N GLY A 69 12.61 10.30 -17.64
CA GLY A 69 13.68 11.28 -17.42
C GLY A 69 14.36 11.18 -16.04
N LYS A 70 14.27 10.04 -15.36
CA LYS A 70 14.75 9.83 -13.99
C LYS A 70 16.04 9.00 -13.98
N ILE A 71 16.92 9.25 -13.00
CA ILE A 71 18.04 8.37 -12.67
C ILE A 71 17.58 7.45 -11.51
N PRO A 72 17.82 6.13 -11.56
CA PRO A 72 17.43 5.22 -10.47
C PRO A 72 17.91 5.67 -9.09
N GLY A 73 17.04 5.57 -8.07
CA GLY A 73 17.33 6.05 -6.72
C GLY A 73 18.43 5.25 -6.00
N GLY A 74 18.54 3.95 -6.29
CA GLY A 74 19.50 3.04 -5.64
C GLY A 74 20.98 3.44 -5.78
N PHE A 75 21.84 2.81 -4.96
CA PHE A 75 23.28 3.12 -4.91
C PHE A 75 24.03 2.93 -6.23
N ILE A 76 23.66 1.90 -7.00
CA ILE A 76 24.35 1.51 -8.25
C ILE A 76 23.96 2.43 -9.43
N LYS A 77 22.89 3.24 -9.29
CA LYS A 77 22.36 4.12 -10.36
C LYS A 77 22.05 3.39 -11.67
N ARG A 78 21.57 2.16 -11.55
CA ARG A 78 21.14 1.29 -12.64
C ARG A 78 19.89 0.53 -12.21
N GLU A 79 18.99 0.24 -13.15
CA GLU A 79 17.83 -0.61 -12.88
C GLU A 79 18.28 -2.00 -12.42
N GLY A 80 17.67 -2.47 -11.33
CA GLY A 80 18.01 -3.75 -10.68
C GLY A 80 16.92 -4.79 -10.90
N ARG A 81 16.42 -5.36 -9.80
CA ARG A 81 15.28 -6.28 -9.84
C ARG A 81 14.04 -5.58 -10.42
N PRO A 82 13.16 -6.30 -11.14
CA PRO A 82 11.88 -5.75 -11.58
C PRO A 82 11.06 -5.18 -10.42
N SER A 83 10.39 -4.05 -10.67
CA SER A 83 9.44 -3.44 -9.74
C SER A 83 8.18 -4.31 -9.59
N GLU A 84 7.37 -4.04 -8.56
CA GLU A 84 6.05 -4.67 -8.41
C GLU A 84 5.17 -4.39 -9.65
N SER A 85 5.13 -3.13 -10.10
CA SER A 85 4.42 -2.70 -11.32
C SER A 85 4.86 -3.48 -12.56
N ALA A 86 6.16 -3.65 -12.77
CA ALA A 86 6.72 -4.42 -13.87
C ALA A 86 6.30 -5.89 -13.81
N ILE A 87 6.37 -6.53 -12.63
CA ILE A 87 5.97 -7.93 -12.44
C ILE A 87 4.47 -8.10 -12.71
N LEU A 88 3.63 -7.19 -12.21
CA LEU A 88 2.19 -7.22 -12.44
C LEU A 88 1.84 -6.99 -13.92
N SER A 89 2.52 -6.06 -14.60
CA SER A 89 2.37 -5.78 -16.03
C SER A 89 2.77 -6.99 -16.90
N ALA A 90 3.87 -7.65 -16.55
CA ALA A 90 4.28 -8.91 -17.18
C ALA A 90 3.24 -10.02 -16.96
N ARG A 91 2.67 -10.13 -15.75
CA ARG A 91 1.63 -11.13 -15.45
C ARG A 91 0.32 -10.91 -16.20
N VAL A 92 -0.18 -9.68 -16.27
CA VAL A 92 -1.41 -9.42 -17.03
C VAL A 92 -1.20 -9.67 -18.52
N THR A 93 -0.01 -9.37 -19.05
CA THR A 93 0.34 -9.70 -20.43
C THR A 93 0.39 -11.21 -20.64
N ASP A 94 1.08 -11.96 -19.78
CA ASP A 94 1.14 -13.43 -19.82
C ASP A 94 -0.24 -14.09 -19.80
N ARG A 95 -1.08 -13.70 -18.83
CA ARG A 95 -2.46 -14.20 -18.70
C ARG A 95 -3.32 -13.91 -19.93
N SER A 96 -3.08 -12.77 -20.60
CA SER A 96 -3.84 -12.38 -21.80
C SER A 96 -3.50 -13.24 -23.02
N ILE A 97 -2.27 -13.75 -23.14
CA ILE A 97 -1.78 -14.40 -24.37
C ILE A 97 -1.57 -15.92 -24.23
N ARG A 98 -1.35 -16.43 -23.00
CA ARG A 98 -0.89 -17.80 -22.74
C ARG A 98 -1.84 -18.88 -23.25
N SER A 99 -3.14 -18.73 -23.01
CA SER A 99 -4.17 -19.72 -23.39
C SER A 99 -4.37 -19.87 -24.89
N LEU A 100 -3.77 -18.99 -25.69
CA LEU A 100 -3.89 -18.98 -27.15
C LEU A 100 -2.68 -19.63 -27.83
N PHE A 101 -1.68 -20.10 -27.07
CA PHE A 101 -0.64 -20.97 -27.61
C PHE A 101 -1.12 -22.43 -27.59
N ASP A 102 -0.58 -23.24 -28.49
CA ASP A 102 -0.82 -24.68 -28.45
C ASP A 102 -0.18 -25.28 -27.18
N ASP A 103 -0.98 -25.97 -26.36
CA ASP A 103 -0.54 -26.65 -25.14
C ASP A 103 0.55 -27.70 -25.40
N ALA A 104 0.70 -28.20 -26.63
CA ALA A 104 1.76 -29.12 -27.04
C ALA A 104 3.10 -28.43 -27.31
N MET A 105 3.13 -27.09 -27.43
CA MET A 105 4.37 -26.37 -27.73
C MET A 105 5.36 -26.49 -26.57
N ARG A 106 6.61 -26.82 -26.90
CA ARG A 106 7.74 -26.92 -25.94
C ARG A 106 8.91 -26.01 -26.31
N ASN A 107 8.75 -25.18 -27.34
CA ASN A 107 9.70 -24.12 -27.69
C ASN A 107 9.63 -23.00 -26.64
N ASP A 108 10.78 -22.44 -26.30
CA ASP A 108 10.82 -21.23 -25.48
C ASP A 108 10.26 -20.08 -26.29
N VAL A 109 9.23 -19.43 -25.76
CA VAL A 109 8.74 -18.16 -26.30
C VAL A 109 9.03 -17.07 -25.30
N HIS A 110 9.66 -15.99 -25.77
CA HIS A 110 9.98 -14.83 -24.95
C HIS A 110 9.33 -13.59 -25.53
N VAL A 111 8.45 -12.96 -24.76
CA VAL A 111 7.84 -11.67 -25.08
C VAL A 111 8.38 -10.63 -24.12
N VAL A 112 9.06 -9.61 -24.64
CA VAL A 112 9.66 -8.53 -23.85
C VAL A 112 9.02 -7.22 -24.24
N SER A 113 8.41 -6.52 -23.29
CA SER A 113 7.91 -5.15 -23.47
C SER A 113 8.80 -4.19 -22.68
N THR A 114 9.52 -3.31 -23.38
CA THR A 114 10.38 -2.30 -22.77
C THR A 114 9.73 -0.92 -22.87
N VAL A 115 9.55 -0.24 -21.74
CA VAL A 115 9.04 1.14 -21.70
C VAL A 115 10.15 2.08 -22.11
N MET A 116 9.94 2.78 -23.23
CA MET A 116 10.94 3.66 -23.86
C MET A 116 10.70 5.14 -23.50
N ALA A 117 9.44 5.53 -23.34
CA ALA A 117 9.02 6.87 -22.91
C ALA A 117 7.68 6.75 -22.17
N MET A 118 7.41 7.63 -21.20
CA MET A 118 6.15 7.68 -20.47
C MET A 118 5.72 9.13 -20.20
N ASP A 119 4.52 9.48 -20.66
CA ASP A 119 3.95 10.85 -20.57
C ASP A 119 3.20 11.14 -19.27
N GLN A 120 3.16 10.17 -18.35
CA GLN A 120 2.42 10.18 -17.06
C GLN A 120 0.89 10.27 -17.19
N ALA A 121 0.34 10.56 -18.37
CA ALA A 121 -1.10 10.59 -18.60
C ALA A 121 -1.65 9.20 -18.93
N TYR A 122 -0.89 8.38 -19.68
CA TYR A 122 -1.30 7.06 -20.11
C TYR A 122 -0.27 6.00 -19.70
N PRO A 123 -0.61 5.10 -18.75
CA PRO A 123 0.34 4.09 -18.30
C PRO A 123 0.64 3.03 -19.37
N PRO A 124 1.84 2.43 -19.36
CA PRO A 124 2.31 1.56 -20.44
C PRO A 124 1.75 0.13 -20.38
N ASN A 125 1.07 -0.27 -19.30
CA ASN A 125 0.61 -1.64 -19.07
C ASN A 125 -0.38 -2.13 -20.16
N VAL A 126 -1.44 -1.37 -20.44
CA VAL A 126 -2.43 -1.71 -21.49
C VAL A 126 -1.79 -1.65 -22.87
N LEU A 127 -0.93 -0.67 -23.11
CA LEU A 127 -0.18 -0.55 -24.36
C LEU A 127 0.72 -1.76 -24.60
N GLY A 128 1.38 -2.26 -23.55
CA GLY A 128 2.25 -3.44 -23.59
C GLY A 128 1.52 -4.72 -24.00
N ILE A 129 0.31 -4.96 -23.49
CA ILE A 129 -0.50 -6.13 -23.89
C ILE A 129 -0.84 -6.05 -25.39
N ASN A 130 -1.28 -4.87 -25.84
CA ASN A 130 -1.61 -4.64 -27.25
C ASN A 130 -0.37 -4.75 -28.16
N ALA A 131 0.78 -4.24 -27.72
CA ALA A 131 2.04 -4.35 -28.45
C ALA A 131 2.56 -5.80 -28.52
N ALA A 132 2.39 -6.58 -27.44
CA ALA A 132 2.68 -8.02 -27.43
C ALA A 132 1.82 -8.79 -28.42
N SER A 133 0.51 -8.51 -28.44
CA SER A 133 -0.42 -9.10 -29.40
C SER A 133 -0.04 -8.75 -30.85
N ALA A 134 0.26 -7.49 -31.13
CA ALA A 134 0.71 -7.06 -32.45
C ALA A 134 2.03 -7.72 -32.87
N ALA A 135 3.01 -7.81 -31.97
CA ALA A 135 4.30 -8.45 -32.22
C ALA A 135 4.16 -9.95 -32.48
N LEU A 136 3.38 -10.67 -31.67
CA LEU A 136 3.09 -12.09 -31.87
C LEU A 136 2.36 -12.33 -33.20
N SER A 137 1.38 -11.49 -33.54
CA SER A 137 0.60 -11.60 -34.78
C SER A 137 1.47 -11.56 -36.04
N ILE A 138 2.56 -10.80 -36.04
CA ILE A 138 3.48 -10.68 -37.17
C ILE A 138 4.69 -11.62 -37.09
N SER A 139 4.83 -12.39 -36.01
CA SER A 139 6.05 -13.11 -35.68
C SER A 139 6.27 -14.43 -36.44
N GLY A 140 5.20 -15.04 -36.92
CA GLY A 140 5.20 -16.42 -37.43
C GLY A 140 5.18 -17.48 -36.32
N ILE A 141 5.19 -17.10 -35.04
CA ILE A 141 5.01 -18.04 -33.93
C ILE A 141 3.56 -18.55 -33.94
N PRO A 142 3.31 -19.88 -33.87
CA PRO A 142 1.96 -20.43 -33.81
C PRO A 142 1.24 -19.94 -32.55
N TRP A 143 0.21 -19.14 -32.78
CA TRP A 143 -0.53 -18.46 -31.74
C TRP A 143 -1.93 -18.11 -32.25
N GLY A 144 -2.96 -18.56 -31.54
CA GLY A 144 -4.38 -18.45 -31.87
C GLY A 144 -5.01 -17.07 -31.61
N GLY A 145 -4.19 -16.03 -31.42
CA GLY A 145 -4.67 -14.65 -31.30
C GLY A 145 -5.15 -14.04 -32.63
N PRO A 146 -5.32 -12.70 -32.70
CA PRO A 146 -4.83 -11.72 -31.75
C PRO A 146 -5.75 -11.47 -30.56
N VAL A 147 -5.21 -10.85 -29.52
CA VAL A 147 -5.98 -10.24 -28.42
C VAL A 147 -5.92 -8.72 -28.48
N GLY A 148 -6.96 -8.05 -27.99
CA GLY A 148 -6.91 -6.62 -27.66
C GLY A 148 -7.07 -6.43 -26.16
N ALA A 149 -6.58 -5.32 -25.63
CA ALA A 149 -6.75 -4.94 -24.24
C ALA A 149 -7.11 -3.46 -24.07
N VAL A 150 -7.98 -3.17 -23.10
CA VAL A 150 -8.41 -1.82 -22.73
C VAL A 150 -8.54 -1.68 -21.22
N ARG A 151 -8.49 -0.44 -20.73
CA ARG A 151 -8.83 -0.08 -19.33
C ARG A 151 -10.16 0.67 -19.34
N ILE A 152 -11.08 0.30 -18.46
CA ILE A 152 -12.36 1.00 -18.27
C ILE A 152 -12.36 1.66 -16.89
N GLY A 153 -12.71 2.94 -16.85
CA GLY A 153 -12.97 3.72 -15.64
C GLY A 153 -14.45 4.00 -15.44
N LEU A 154 -14.86 4.32 -14.20
CA LEU A 154 -16.18 4.84 -13.87
C LEU A 154 -16.01 6.24 -13.27
N VAL A 155 -16.13 7.27 -14.10
CA VAL A 155 -15.91 8.68 -13.74
C VAL A 155 -17.23 9.41 -13.88
N ASP A 156 -17.66 10.13 -12.84
CA ASP A 156 -18.98 10.78 -12.77
C ASP A 156 -20.14 9.83 -13.15
N ASP A 157 -20.06 8.59 -12.64
CA ASP A 157 -20.98 7.48 -12.93
C ASP A 157 -21.11 7.10 -14.42
N LYS A 158 -20.13 7.47 -15.25
CA LYS A 158 -20.04 7.10 -16.66
C LYS A 158 -18.84 6.22 -16.93
N LEU A 159 -19.04 5.19 -17.75
CA LEU A 159 -17.95 4.32 -18.19
C LEU A 159 -17.09 5.04 -19.22
N VAL A 160 -15.78 5.10 -18.97
CA VAL A 160 -14.79 5.77 -19.82
C VAL A 160 -13.76 4.74 -20.29
N VAL A 161 -13.49 4.72 -21.59
CA VAL A 161 -12.49 3.82 -22.21
C VAL A 161 -11.11 4.49 -22.20
N ASN A 162 -10.11 3.75 -21.74
CA ASN A 162 -8.72 4.17 -21.56
C ASN A 162 -8.61 5.56 -20.89
N PRO A 163 -9.19 5.73 -19.69
CA PRO A 163 -9.11 7.00 -18.96
C PRO A 163 -7.64 7.37 -18.69
N SER A 164 -7.35 8.66 -18.69
CA SER A 164 -6.03 9.18 -18.26
C SER A 164 -5.83 8.99 -16.76
N GLU A 165 -4.58 9.09 -16.27
CA GLU A 165 -4.29 9.05 -14.83
C GLU A 165 -5.05 10.12 -14.04
N ALA A 166 -5.27 11.31 -14.62
CA ALA A 166 -6.07 12.36 -14.02
C ALA A 166 -7.54 11.94 -13.85
N GLN A 167 -8.14 11.33 -14.88
CA GLN A 167 -9.50 10.80 -14.80
C GLN A 167 -9.60 9.60 -13.84
N MET A 168 -8.54 8.80 -13.73
CA MET A 168 -8.49 7.66 -12.83
C MET A 168 -8.47 8.05 -11.36
N ALA A 169 -7.95 9.23 -11.01
CA ALA A 169 -7.96 9.75 -9.64
C ALA A 169 -9.39 9.92 -9.09
N ASP A 170 -10.34 10.29 -9.97
CA ASP A 170 -11.76 10.44 -9.65
C ASP A 170 -12.60 9.18 -9.95
N SER A 171 -11.95 8.10 -10.42
CA SER A 171 -12.65 6.90 -10.87
C SER A 171 -13.01 5.95 -9.71
N ARG A 172 -14.25 5.47 -9.71
CA ARG A 172 -14.72 4.43 -8.78
C ARG A 172 -14.40 3.01 -9.25
N LEU A 173 -13.96 2.83 -10.50
CA LEU A 173 -13.64 1.54 -11.10
C LEU A 173 -12.31 1.65 -11.85
N GLU A 174 -11.42 0.69 -11.66
CA GLU A 174 -10.35 0.38 -12.59
C GLU A 174 -10.56 -1.03 -13.09
N LEU A 175 -10.86 -1.19 -14.37
CA LEU A 175 -11.11 -2.50 -14.98
C LEU A 175 -10.22 -2.67 -16.20
N LEU A 176 -9.16 -3.48 -16.08
CA LEU A 176 -8.35 -3.90 -17.23
C LEU A 176 -8.94 -5.19 -17.79
N VAL A 177 -9.24 -5.18 -19.09
CA VAL A 177 -9.83 -6.31 -19.81
C VAL A 177 -8.96 -6.63 -21.03
N ALA A 178 -8.70 -7.92 -21.26
CA ALA A 178 -8.15 -8.42 -22.52
C ALA A 178 -9.04 -9.54 -23.09
N GLY A 179 -9.06 -9.68 -24.41
CA GLY A 179 -9.88 -10.69 -25.08
C GLY A 179 -9.62 -10.84 -26.57
N HIS A 180 -10.24 -11.87 -27.16
CA HIS A 180 -10.35 -12.09 -28.61
C HIS A 180 -11.79 -11.85 -29.08
N ASP A 181 -12.11 -12.14 -30.35
CA ASP A 181 -13.41 -11.80 -30.94
C ASP A 181 -14.57 -12.49 -30.23
N ASP A 182 -14.35 -13.76 -29.87
CA ASP A 182 -15.37 -14.63 -29.29
C ASP A 182 -15.52 -14.43 -27.78
N GLY A 183 -14.64 -13.66 -27.13
CA GLY A 183 -14.82 -13.37 -25.71
C GLY A 183 -13.62 -12.78 -25.00
N ILE A 184 -13.84 -12.51 -23.72
CA ILE A 184 -12.85 -11.98 -22.79
C ILE A 184 -11.98 -13.15 -22.31
N THR A 185 -10.65 -12.96 -22.33
CA THR A 185 -9.68 -13.95 -21.83
C THR A 185 -9.19 -13.62 -20.43
N MET A 186 -9.07 -12.33 -20.10
CA MET A 186 -8.49 -11.90 -18.83
C MET A 186 -9.14 -10.63 -18.33
N VAL A 187 -9.40 -10.59 -17.02
CA VAL A 187 -9.85 -9.39 -16.30
C VAL A 187 -8.99 -9.20 -15.05
N GLU A 188 -8.65 -7.95 -14.78
CA GLU A 188 -8.05 -7.49 -13.54
C GLU A 188 -8.71 -6.17 -13.12
N SER A 189 -9.38 -6.14 -11.96
CA SER A 189 -10.18 -5.00 -11.53
C SER A 189 -10.02 -4.65 -10.06
N GLY A 190 -10.00 -3.35 -9.78
CA GLY A 190 -10.14 -2.76 -8.45
C GLY A 190 -11.25 -1.71 -8.48
N SER A 191 -11.99 -1.55 -7.40
CA SER A 191 -13.16 -0.67 -7.40
C SER A 191 -13.58 -0.23 -5.99
N HIS A 192 -14.26 0.91 -5.93
CA HIS A 192 -14.85 1.46 -4.72
C HIS A 192 -16.31 1.01 -4.60
N GLU A 193 -16.49 -0.30 -4.37
CA GLU A 193 -17.80 -0.94 -4.11
C GLU A 193 -18.81 -0.72 -5.23
N VAL A 194 -18.42 -1.07 -6.45
CA VAL A 194 -19.32 -1.01 -7.62
C VAL A 194 -20.26 -2.23 -7.64
N SER A 195 -21.44 -2.08 -8.23
CA SER A 195 -22.39 -3.18 -8.37
C SER A 195 -21.91 -4.21 -9.39
N GLU A 196 -22.38 -5.45 -9.26
CA GLU A 196 -22.14 -6.50 -10.25
C GLU A 196 -22.67 -6.11 -11.65
N GLU A 197 -23.76 -5.34 -11.73
CA GLU A 197 -24.35 -4.87 -12.99
C GLU A 197 -23.43 -3.92 -13.75
N ILE A 198 -22.84 -2.93 -13.04
CA ILE A 198 -21.89 -1.99 -13.64
C ILE A 198 -20.66 -2.72 -14.19
N LEU A 199 -20.19 -3.77 -13.49
CA LEU A 199 -19.08 -4.58 -13.98
C LEU A 199 -19.42 -5.29 -15.29
N VAL A 200 -20.63 -5.85 -15.41
CA VAL A 200 -21.08 -6.48 -16.66
C VAL A 200 -21.16 -5.46 -17.79
N ASP A 201 -21.71 -4.27 -17.55
CA ASP A 201 -21.76 -3.20 -18.55
C ASP A 201 -20.35 -2.74 -18.98
N ALA A 202 -19.42 -2.65 -18.02
CA ALA A 202 -18.03 -2.30 -18.29
C ALA A 202 -17.30 -3.37 -19.11
N LEU A 203 -17.56 -4.66 -18.86
CA LEU A 203 -17.00 -5.78 -19.62
C LEU A 203 -17.52 -5.80 -21.08
N ASP A 204 -18.81 -5.54 -21.28
CA ASP A 204 -19.39 -5.47 -22.63
C ASP A 204 -18.83 -4.29 -23.43
N LEU A 205 -18.72 -3.11 -22.80
CA LEU A 205 -18.07 -1.94 -23.41
C LEU A 205 -16.62 -2.27 -23.78
N ALA A 206 -15.86 -2.87 -22.86
CA ALA A 206 -14.48 -3.26 -23.11
C ALA A 206 -14.36 -4.21 -24.31
N HIS A 207 -15.20 -5.24 -24.37
CA HIS A 207 -15.16 -6.21 -25.48
C HIS A 207 -15.44 -5.55 -26.83
N SER A 208 -16.36 -4.59 -26.88
CA SER A 208 -16.67 -3.85 -28.10
C SER A 208 -15.46 -3.06 -28.64
N GLU A 209 -14.66 -2.47 -27.77
CA GLU A 209 -13.43 -1.73 -28.13
C GLU A 209 -12.29 -2.67 -28.50
N ILE A 210 -12.16 -3.80 -27.79
CA ILE A 210 -11.18 -4.85 -28.07
C ILE A 210 -11.31 -5.38 -29.51
N ARG A 211 -12.53 -5.55 -30.03
CA ARG A 211 -12.76 -5.98 -31.42
C ARG A 211 -12.13 -5.05 -32.47
N LYS A 212 -12.05 -3.74 -32.19
CA LYS A 212 -11.39 -2.77 -33.08
C LYS A 212 -9.88 -3.02 -33.16
N LEU A 213 -9.25 -3.37 -32.02
CA LEU A 213 -7.84 -3.73 -31.95
C LEU A 213 -7.54 -5.05 -32.67
N ILE A 214 -8.39 -6.05 -32.49
CA ILE A 214 -8.29 -7.34 -33.17
C ILE A 214 -8.31 -7.17 -34.69
N ALA A 215 -9.25 -6.36 -35.19
CA ALA A 215 -9.33 -6.05 -36.62
C ALA A 215 -8.04 -5.40 -37.15
N LEU A 216 -7.43 -4.50 -36.37
CA LEU A 216 -6.15 -3.89 -36.71
C LEU A 216 -5.03 -4.93 -36.80
N PHE A 217 -4.89 -5.79 -35.80
CA PHE A 217 -3.81 -6.77 -35.72
C PHE A 217 -3.94 -7.88 -36.77
N ARG A 218 -5.17 -8.26 -37.14
CA ARG A 218 -5.40 -9.15 -38.30
C ARG A 218 -4.93 -8.52 -39.60
N ARG A 219 -5.28 -7.26 -39.85
CA ARG A 219 -4.78 -6.51 -41.01
C ARG A 219 -3.25 -6.46 -41.02
N MET A 220 -2.61 -6.23 -39.87
CA MET A 220 -1.14 -6.29 -39.77
C MET A 220 -0.60 -7.68 -40.13
N LYS A 221 -1.20 -8.77 -39.61
CA LYS A 221 -0.79 -10.14 -39.93
C LYS A 221 -0.95 -10.45 -41.42
N GLU A 222 -2.06 -10.04 -42.04
CA GLU A 222 -2.31 -10.23 -43.48
C GLU A 222 -1.28 -9.48 -44.35
N GLU A 223 -0.94 -8.25 -43.98
CA GLU A 223 -0.05 -7.42 -44.79
C GLU A 223 1.44 -7.71 -44.64
N ILE A 224 1.88 -8.13 -43.44
CA ILE A 224 3.31 -8.26 -43.10
C ILE A 224 3.65 -9.44 -42.19
N GLY A 225 2.69 -10.31 -41.88
CA GLY A 225 2.93 -11.48 -41.04
C GLY A 225 3.96 -12.41 -41.67
N LYS A 226 4.87 -12.91 -40.83
CA LYS A 226 5.80 -13.97 -41.26
C LYS A 226 5.04 -15.30 -41.40
N PRO A 227 5.51 -16.20 -42.29
CA PRO A 227 4.97 -17.55 -42.39
C PRO A 227 5.01 -18.26 -41.04
N GLU A 228 3.97 -19.04 -40.76
CA GLU A 228 3.85 -19.76 -39.50
C GLU A 228 4.90 -20.87 -39.39
N ILE A 229 5.58 -20.92 -38.24
CA ILE A 229 6.58 -21.93 -37.90
C ILE A 229 5.85 -23.24 -37.66
N GLN A 230 6.30 -24.32 -38.29
CA GLN A 230 5.71 -25.63 -38.09
C GLN A 230 6.21 -26.23 -36.77
N ILE A 231 5.29 -26.48 -35.83
CA ILE A 231 5.59 -27.21 -34.59
C ILE A 231 5.28 -28.69 -34.83
N PRO A 232 6.18 -29.62 -34.47
CA PRO A 232 5.88 -31.04 -34.57
C PRO A 232 4.67 -31.38 -33.70
N LEU A 233 3.74 -32.15 -34.25
CA LEU A 233 2.60 -32.66 -33.49
C LEU A 233 3.10 -33.46 -32.28
N PRO A 234 2.43 -33.37 -31.13
CA PRO A 234 2.76 -34.22 -30.00
C PRO A 234 2.64 -35.69 -30.41
N GLU A 235 3.57 -36.49 -29.90
CA GLU A 235 3.54 -37.94 -30.09
C GLU A 235 2.20 -38.51 -29.62
N ARG A 236 1.65 -39.48 -30.35
CA ARG A 236 0.47 -40.24 -29.94
C ARG A 236 0.75 -41.72 -30.09
N ILE A 237 0.35 -42.49 -29.08
CA ILE A 237 0.56 -43.94 -29.02
C ILE A 237 -0.82 -44.59 -28.84
N PRO A 238 -1.53 -44.93 -29.95
CA PRO A 238 -2.91 -45.42 -29.90
C PRO A 238 -3.13 -46.66 -29.04
N GLU A 239 -2.10 -47.51 -28.91
CA GLU A 239 -2.13 -48.70 -28.06
C GLU A 239 -2.28 -48.34 -26.58
N ILE A 240 -1.47 -47.38 -26.10
CA ILE A 240 -1.56 -46.87 -24.73
C ILE A 240 -2.91 -46.17 -24.52
N ASP A 241 -3.29 -45.27 -25.44
CA ASP A 241 -4.53 -44.49 -25.32
C ASP A 241 -5.76 -45.41 -25.27
N GLY A 242 -5.80 -46.43 -26.13
CA GLY A 242 -6.89 -47.40 -26.19
C GLY A 242 -6.95 -48.27 -24.94
N TRP A 243 -5.80 -48.72 -24.44
CA TRP A 243 -5.74 -49.57 -23.25
C TRP A 243 -6.14 -48.82 -21.98
N VAL A 244 -5.68 -47.58 -21.79
CA VAL A 244 -6.03 -46.74 -20.63
C VAL A 244 -7.55 -46.55 -20.58
N ARG A 245 -8.17 -46.19 -21.71
CA ARG A 245 -9.64 -46.02 -21.80
C ARG A 245 -10.39 -47.31 -21.51
N ALA A 246 -9.93 -48.44 -22.04
CA ALA A 246 -10.63 -49.71 -21.90
C ALA A 246 -10.52 -50.32 -20.48
N ASN A 247 -9.40 -50.11 -19.78
CA ASN A 247 -9.09 -50.86 -18.56
C ASN A 247 -9.08 -50.00 -17.29
N LEU A 248 -8.76 -48.70 -17.37
CA LEU A 248 -8.55 -47.87 -16.18
C LEU A 248 -9.66 -46.87 -15.90
N ASP A 249 -10.58 -46.61 -16.83
CA ASP A 249 -11.65 -45.61 -16.65
C ASP A 249 -12.44 -45.80 -15.34
N ARG A 250 -12.75 -47.05 -14.95
CA ARG A 250 -13.46 -47.34 -13.69
C ARG A 250 -12.62 -47.03 -12.44
N GLU A 251 -11.33 -47.35 -12.48
CA GLU A 251 -10.43 -47.09 -11.36
C GLU A 251 -10.14 -45.59 -11.23
N ILE A 252 -10.02 -44.89 -12.36
CA ILE A 252 -9.86 -43.43 -12.41
C ILE A 252 -11.12 -42.74 -11.90
N ASP A 253 -12.32 -43.15 -12.31
CA ASP A 253 -13.58 -42.62 -11.77
C ASP A 253 -13.68 -42.80 -10.24
N ALA A 254 -13.38 -44.01 -9.75
CA ALA A 254 -13.34 -44.27 -8.32
C ALA A 254 -12.33 -43.38 -7.58
N ALA A 255 -11.16 -43.12 -8.19
CA ALA A 255 -10.16 -42.21 -7.62
C ALA A 255 -10.61 -40.75 -7.61
N VAL A 256 -11.21 -40.26 -8.71
CA VAL A 256 -11.70 -38.89 -8.86
C VAL A 256 -12.80 -38.56 -7.83
N ARG A 257 -13.63 -39.55 -7.49
CA ARG A 257 -14.70 -39.44 -6.47
C ARG A 257 -14.21 -39.49 -5.03
N ILE A 258 -12.92 -39.63 -4.78
CA ILE A 258 -12.36 -39.50 -3.42
C ILE A 258 -12.37 -38.02 -3.04
N HIS A 259 -13.09 -37.68 -1.96
CA HIS A 259 -13.32 -36.29 -1.55
C HIS A 259 -12.05 -35.60 -1.02
N GLU A 260 -11.26 -36.30 -0.21
CA GLU A 260 -10.04 -35.76 0.40
C GLU A 260 -8.90 -35.66 -0.63
N LYS A 261 -8.16 -34.53 -0.62
CA LYS A 261 -7.13 -34.26 -1.63
C LYS A 261 -6.01 -35.29 -1.63
N LYS A 262 -5.40 -35.58 -0.47
CA LYS A 262 -4.24 -36.48 -0.40
C LYS A 262 -4.60 -37.93 -0.81
N PRO A 263 -5.65 -38.56 -0.24
CA PRO A 263 -6.05 -39.91 -0.65
C PRO A 263 -6.40 -40.02 -2.14
N ARG A 264 -7.04 -38.99 -2.72
CA ARG A 264 -7.31 -38.93 -4.16
C ARG A 264 -6.03 -38.97 -4.99
N TYR A 265 -5.04 -38.14 -4.65
CA TYR A 265 -3.77 -38.07 -5.37
C TYR A 265 -2.94 -39.35 -5.23
N GLU A 266 -2.95 -39.96 -4.05
CA GLU A 266 -2.34 -41.27 -3.81
C GLU A 266 -2.97 -42.34 -4.70
N LYS A 267 -4.31 -42.37 -4.79
CA LYS A 267 -5.01 -43.34 -5.64
C LYS A 267 -4.71 -43.13 -7.14
N ILE A 268 -4.69 -41.88 -7.60
CA ILE A 268 -4.28 -41.57 -8.99
C ILE A 268 -2.82 -41.99 -9.24
N ALA A 269 -1.93 -41.80 -8.27
CA ALA A 269 -0.53 -42.23 -8.38
C ALA A 269 -0.40 -43.76 -8.44
N GLU A 270 -1.22 -44.51 -7.70
CA GLU A 270 -1.30 -45.98 -7.82
C GLU A 270 -1.73 -46.40 -9.22
N VAL A 271 -2.77 -45.79 -9.79
CA VAL A 271 -3.24 -46.08 -11.15
C VAL A 271 -2.14 -45.78 -12.18
N LYS A 272 -1.45 -44.64 -12.03
CA LYS A 272 -0.29 -44.29 -12.88
C LYS A 272 0.83 -45.32 -12.77
N LYS A 273 1.13 -45.79 -11.56
CA LYS A 273 2.16 -46.80 -11.34
C LYS A 273 1.79 -48.13 -12.01
N ALA A 274 0.56 -48.61 -11.82
CA ALA A 274 0.08 -49.85 -12.43
C ALA A 274 0.14 -49.79 -13.98
N ALA A 275 -0.24 -48.66 -14.57
CA ALA A 275 -0.14 -48.47 -16.02
C ALA A 275 1.32 -48.46 -16.51
N LYS A 276 2.23 -47.81 -15.77
CA LYS A 276 3.67 -47.80 -16.07
C LYS A 276 4.27 -49.21 -15.98
N GLU A 277 3.87 -50.00 -15.00
CA GLU A 277 4.30 -51.39 -14.84
C GLU A 277 3.80 -52.28 -15.99
N HIS A 278 2.54 -52.10 -16.43
CA HIS A 278 1.99 -52.84 -17.56
C HIS A 278 2.77 -52.62 -18.86
N PHE A 279 3.15 -51.38 -19.14
CA PHE A 279 3.88 -50.99 -20.35
C PHE A 279 5.40 -50.97 -20.18
N ALA A 280 5.94 -51.44 -19.05
CA ALA A 280 7.38 -51.35 -18.77
C ALA A 280 8.23 -52.12 -19.80
N GLU A 281 7.73 -53.25 -20.31
CA GLU A 281 8.44 -54.07 -21.31
C GLU A 281 8.21 -53.59 -22.75
N THR A 282 6.99 -53.13 -23.07
CA THR A 282 6.60 -52.75 -24.43
C THR A 282 6.91 -51.28 -24.76
N PHE A 283 6.86 -50.38 -23.78
CA PHE A 283 7.16 -48.95 -23.92
C PHE A 283 7.98 -48.39 -22.74
N PRO A 284 9.23 -48.88 -22.53
CA PRO A 284 10.05 -48.53 -21.35
C PRO A 284 10.31 -47.03 -21.17
N ASP A 285 10.41 -46.29 -22.27
CA ASP A 285 10.72 -44.85 -22.25
C ASP A 285 9.48 -43.93 -22.30
N LYS A 286 8.27 -44.48 -22.20
CA LYS A 286 7.01 -43.73 -22.35
C LYS A 286 6.25 -43.48 -21.05
N GLY A 287 6.93 -43.59 -19.90
CA GLY A 287 6.33 -43.37 -18.59
C GLY A 287 5.62 -42.02 -18.44
N GLU A 288 6.22 -40.93 -18.94
CA GLU A 288 5.61 -39.59 -18.89
C GLU A 288 4.38 -39.47 -19.80
N TYR A 289 4.41 -40.09 -20.99
CA TYR A 289 3.25 -40.14 -21.88
C TYR A 289 2.08 -40.88 -21.22
N ILE A 290 2.34 -42.02 -20.58
CA ILE A 290 1.33 -42.81 -19.85
C ILE A 290 0.71 -41.96 -18.72
N ALA A 291 1.53 -41.25 -17.96
CA ALA A 291 1.05 -40.38 -16.89
C ALA A 291 0.15 -39.25 -17.43
N ALA A 292 0.57 -38.60 -18.52
CA ALA A 292 -0.21 -37.55 -19.18
C ALA A 292 -1.53 -38.07 -19.76
N CYS A 293 -1.55 -39.28 -20.32
CA CYS A 293 -2.77 -39.92 -20.82
C CYS A 293 -3.78 -40.15 -19.69
N ILE A 294 -3.31 -40.63 -18.52
CA ILE A 294 -4.15 -40.80 -17.33
C ILE A 294 -4.65 -39.44 -16.81
N ASP A 295 -3.80 -38.42 -16.75
CA ASP A 295 -4.22 -37.06 -16.34
C ASP A 295 -5.28 -36.48 -17.29
N GLY A 296 -5.17 -36.75 -18.59
CA GLY A 296 -6.21 -36.42 -19.57
C GLY A 296 -7.53 -37.13 -19.27
N ARG A 297 -7.51 -38.42 -18.91
CA ARG A 297 -8.72 -39.15 -18.51
C ARG A 297 -9.31 -38.64 -17.20
N VAL A 298 -8.47 -38.30 -16.22
CA VAL A 298 -8.91 -37.65 -14.96
C VAL A 298 -9.68 -36.37 -15.27
N LYS A 299 -9.14 -35.52 -16.16
CA LYS A 299 -9.81 -34.30 -16.64
C LYS A 299 -11.18 -34.63 -17.26
N ASP A 300 -11.22 -35.55 -18.22
CA ASP A 300 -12.46 -35.90 -18.94
C ASP A 300 -13.55 -36.41 -17.98
N ILE A 301 -13.19 -37.33 -17.08
CA ILE A 301 -14.12 -37.93 -16.12
C ILE A 301 -14.62 -36.89 -15.12
N MET A 302 -13.73 -36.04 -14.57
CA MET A 302 -14.12 -34.96 -13.67
C MET A 302 -15.16 -34.03 -14.32
N ARG A 303 -14.92 -33.64 -15.57
CA ARG A 303 -15.82 -32.74 -16.32
C ARG A 303 -17.16 -33.40 -16.60
N ALA A 304 -17.16 -34.69 -16.99
CA ALA A 304 -18.38 -35.45 -17.20
C ALA A 304 -19.24 -35.53 -15.92
N ILE A 305 -18.64 -35.83 -14.77
CA ILE A 305 -19.34 -35.87 -13.48
C ILE A 305 -20.03 -34.52 -13.19
N ILE A 306 -19.30 -33.41 -13.33
CA ILE A 306 -19.83 -32.07 -13.04
C ILE A 306 -20.94 -31.66 -14.02
N VAL A 307 -20.74 -31.90 -15.31
CA VAL A 307 -21.66 -31.43 -16.35
C VAL A 307 -22.91 -32.32 -16.46
N ASP A 308 -22.72 -33.63 -16.47
CA ASP A 308 -23.77 -34.60 -16.75
C ASP A 308 -24.50 -35.07 -15.50
N GLU A 309 -23.78 -35.38 -14.42
CA GLU A 309 -24.39 -35.81 -13.15
C GLU A 309 -24.82 -34.62 -12.27
N GLY A 310 -24.23 -33.45 -12.47
CA GLY A 310 -24.56 -32.26 -11.68
C GLY A 310 -24.04 -32.32 -10.24
N VAL A 311 -23.00 -33.14 -10.00
CA VAL A 311 -22.37 -33.34 -8.69
C VAL A 311 -20.89 -32.96 -8.79
N ARG A 312 -20.31 -32.42 -7.71
CA ARG A 312 -18.87 -32.09 -7.67
C ARG A 312 -18.06 -33.25 -7.14
N VAL A 313 -16.74 -33.20 -7.38
CA VAL A 313 -15.80 -34.26 -6.96
C VAL A 313 -15.74 -34.50 -5.45
N ASP A 314 -16.14 -33.52 -4.64
CA ASP A 314 -16.23 -33.62 -3.18
C ASP A 314 -17.67 -33.78 -2.67
N GLY A 315 -18.62 -34.06 -3.58
CA GLY A 315 -20.03 -34.29 -3.26
C GLY A 315 -20.87 -33.03 -3.06
N ARG A 316 -20.27 -31.83 -3.12
CA ARG A 316 -21.01 -30.56 -2.96
C ARG A 316 -21.94 -30.27 -4.13
N ALA A 317 -22.97 -29.46 -3.85
CA ALA A 317 -23.72 -28.78 -4.88
C ALA A 317 -22.87 -27.70 -5.59
N MET A 318 -23.34 -27.26 -6.76
CA MET A 318 -22.64 -26.28 -7.59
C MET A 318 -22.51 -24.91 -6.91
N ASP A 319 -23.46 -24.54 -6.06
CA ASP A 319 -23.51 -23.27 -5.35
C ASP A 319 -23.04 -23.33 -3.89
N GLU A 320 -22.63 -24.51 -3.42
CA GLU A 320 -22.28 -24.76 -2.01
C GLU A 320 -20.84 -24.38 -1.65
N LEU A 321 -20.67 -23.69 -0.53
CA LEU A 321 -19.38 -23.34 0.08
C LEU A 321 -18.79 -24.51 0.87
N ARG A 322 -17.45 -24.57 0.95
CA ARG A 322 -16.80 -25.44 1.94
C ARG A 322 -17.01 -24.90 3.36
N PRO A 323 -16.85 -25.74 4.41
CA PRO A 323 -16.87 -25.28 5.79
C PRO A 323 -15.90 -24.13 6.03
N ILE A 324 -16.35 -23.08 6.73
CA ILE A 324 -15.56 -21.88 7.05
C ILE A 324 -15.38 -21.77 8.57
N LEU A 325 -14.14 -21.56 8.99
CA LEU A 325 -13.76 -21.22 10.35
C LEU A 325 -12.99 -19.90 10.34
N CYS A 326 -13.38 -18.99 11.22
CA CYS A 326 -12.75 -17.69 11.41
C CYS A 326 -12.33 -17.58 12.88
N GLU A 327 -11.03 -17.44 13.13
CA GLU A 327 -10.48 -17.21 14.46
C GLU A 327 -9.62 -15.95 14.46
N THR A 328 -9.73 -15.13 15.49
CA THR A 328 -8.91 -13.92 15.68
C THR A 328 -8.05 -14.05 16.94
N GLY A 329 -6.96 -13.28 17.03
CA GLY A 329 -6.14 -13.22 18.24
C GLY A 329 -5.34 -14.50 18.54
N ILE A 330 -5.06 -15.31 17.53
CA ILE A 330 -4.38 -16.61 17.68
C ILE A 330 -2.88 -16.51 18.00
N LEU A 331 -2.25 -15.35 17.73
CA LEU A 331 -0.84 -15.12 18.00
C LEU A 331 -0.65 -14.08 19.12
N PRO A 332 0.20 -14.35 20.12
CA PRO A 332 0.57 -13.34 21.10
C PRO A 332 1.48 -12.28 20.48
N ARG A 333 1.56 -11.11 21.12
CA ARG A 333 2.45 -9.96 20.82
C ARG A 333 2.19 -9.21 19.51
N VAL A 334 1.72 -9.87 18.45
CA VAL A 334 1.39 -9.19 17.19
C VAL A 334 0.25 -8.19 17.39
N HIS A 335 0.16 -7.16 16.54
CA HIS A 335 -0.88 -6.14 16.72
C HIS A 335 -2.26 -6.71 16.39
N GLY A 336 -2.37 -7.48 15.30
CA GLY A 336 -3.52 -8.33 15.06
C GLY A 336 -3.20 -9.62 14.32
N SER A 337 -4.02 -10.64 14.54
CA SER A 337 -3.91 -11.92 13.84
C SER A 337 -5.28 -12.53 13.58
N ALA A 338 -5.38 -13.28 12.49
CA ALA A 338 -6.53 -14.10 12.18
C ALA A 338 -6.11 -15.39 11.46
N LEU A 339 -6.79 -16.48 11.78
CA LEU A 339 -6.77 -17.74 11.03
C LEU A 339 -8.09 -17.87 10.28
N PHE A 340 -8.03 -17.77 8.96
CA PHE A 340 -9.18 -18.03 8.11
C PHE A 340 -8.99 -19.37 7.42
N THR A 341 -9.90 -20.30 7.68
CA THR A 341 -9.90 -21.63 7.07
C THR A 341 -11.19 -21.84 6.28
N ARG A 342 -11.08 -22.23 5.01
CA ARG A 342 -12.20 -22.62 4.15
C ARG A 342 -11.90 -23.95 3.48
N GLY A 343 -12.50 -25.03 3.98
CA GLY A 343 -12.09 -26.40 3.66
C GLY A 343 -10.60 -26.60 3.90
N GLU A 344 -9.86 -27.14 2.93
CA GLU A 344 -8.40 -27.34 2.98
C GLU A 344 -7.61 -26.12 2.44
N THR A 345 -8.15 -24.92 2.60
CA THR A 345 -7.42 -23.66 2.34
C THR A 345 -7.38 -22.84 3.61
N GLN A 346 -6.18 -22.60 4.12
CA GLN A 346 -5.94 -21.90 5.38
C GLN A 346 -4.95 -20.77 5.20
N ALA A 347 -5.35 -19.58 5.62
CA ALA A 347 -4.53 -18.37 5.61
C ALA A 347 -4.37 -17.83 7.04
N LEU A 348 -3.11 -17.74 7.48
CA LEU A 348 -2.72 -16.99 8.67
C LEU A 348 -2.40 -15.56 8.26
N ALA A 349 -3.27 -14.62 8.65
CA ALA A 349 -3.08 -13.21 8.36
C ALA A 349 -2.64 -12.46 9.62
N VAL A 350 -1.52 -11.74 9.54
CA VAL A 350 -0.96 -10.96 10.65
C VAL A 350 -0.86 -9.51 10.25
N THR A 351 -1.40 -8.63 11.10
CA THR A 351 -1.38 -7.18 10.91
C THR A 351 -0.35 -6.55 11.85
N THR A 352 0.49 -5.68 11.27
CA THR A 352 1.45 -4.84 11.97
C THR A 352 1.17 -3.38 11.63
N LEU A 353 1.24 -2.54 12.65
CA LEU A 353 1.01 -1.10 12.56
C LEU A 353 2.35 -0.38 12.70
N GLY A 354 2.65 0.48 11.74
CA GLY A 354 3.87 1.29 11.68
C GLY A 354 3.56 2.78 11.64
N MET A 355 4.61 3.59 11.66
CA MET A 355 4.54 5.04 11.60
C MET A 355 4.56 5.56 10.16
N VAL A 356 3.69 6.52 9.86
CA VAL A 356 3.72 7.24 8.58
C VAL A 356 4.99 8.09 8.47
N GLY A 357 5.60 8.13 7.27
CA GLY A 357 6.85 8.84 6.97
C GLY A 357 8.12 8.06 7.33
N GLU A 358 8.00 6.89 7.96
CA GLU A 358 9.13 6.03 8.29
C GLU A 358 8.93 4.57 7.83
N ASP A 359 7.78 3.98 8.15
CA ASP A 359 7.47 2.58 7.80
C ASP A 359 6.69 2.48 6.48
N ASP A 360 6.29 3.61 5.90
CA ASP A 360 5.62 3.67 4.61
C ASP A 360 6.57 3.30 3.47
N GLN A 361 6.05 2.57 2.50
CA GLN A 361 6.88 2.04 1.43
C GLN A 361 7.00 3.08 0.32
N VAL A 362 8.16 3.72 0.23
CA VAL A 362 8.51 4.58 -0.92
C VAL A 362 8.65 3.72 -2.18
N LEU A 363 7.84 4.04 -3.19
CA LEU A 363 7.86 3.38 -4.49
C LEU A 363 8.80 4.13 -5.43
N ASP A 364 10.00 3.59 -5.63
CA ASP A 364 10.92 4.12 -6.64
C ASP A 364 10.57 3.54 -8.01
N GLY A 365 9.53 4.06 -8.66
CA GLY A 365 9.07 3.63 -9.99
C GLY A 365 9.35 4.64 -11.11
N ILE A 366 8.77 4.38 -12.29
CA ILE A 366 8.74 5.30 -13.45
C ILE A 366 7.58 6.31 -13.39
N LYS A 367 6.65 6.13 -12.47
CA LYS A 367 5.63 7.14 -12.15
C LYS A 367 6.27 8.23 -11.28
N LEU A 368 6.14 9.49 -11.69
CA LEU A 368 6.87 10.61 -11.07
C LEU A 368 6.27 11.07 -9.74
N ASP A 369 4.96 10.93 -9.59
CA ASP A 369 4.16 11.42 -8.46
C ASP A 369 3.57 10.27 -7.63
N GLU A 370 4.23 9.11 -7.62
CA GLU A 370 3.73 7.94 -6.91
C GLU A 370 3.87 8.10 -5.38
N PRO A 371 2.74 8.17 -4.64
CA PRO A 371 2.80 8.34 -3.18
C PRO A 371 3.34 7.07 -2.52
N ALA A 372 3.90 7.24 -1.32
CA ALA A 372 4.31 6.10 -0.51
C ALA A 372 3.10 5.22 -0.16
N LYS A 373 3.27 3.89 -0.20
CA LYS A 373 2.21 2.96 0.22
C LYS A 373 2.12 2.94 1.75
N ARG A 374 0.97 3.38 2.27
CA ARG A 374 0.57 3.21 3.67
C ARG A 374 -0.10 1.88 3.97
N PHE A 375 -0.74 1.27 2.97
CA PHE A 375 -1.30 -0.08 3.09
C PHE A 375 -0.48 -1.03 2.24
N ILE A 376 0.10 -2.05 2.89
CA ILE A 376 1.03 -3.00 2.28
C ILE A 376 0.52 -4.40 2.57
N LEU A 377 0.32 -5.22 1.53
CA LEU A 377 -0.03 -6.62 1.70
C LEU A 377 1.03 -7.53 1.09
N HIS A 378 1.66 -8.34 1.95
CA HIS A 378 2.56 -9.40 1.52
C HIS A 378 1.87 -10.75 1.61
N TYR A 379 2.03 -11.55 0.56
CA TYR A 379 1.46 -12.88 0.45
C TYR A 379 2.61 -13.89 0.27
N ASN A 380 2.61 -14.94 1.08
CA ASN A 380 3.61 -16.00 1.03
C ASN A 380 2.94 -17.35 0.79
N PHE A 381 3.51 -18.15 -0.12
CA PHE A 381 3.03 -19.49 -0.45
C PHE A 381 4.11 -20.54 -0.20
N PRO A 382 4.35 -20.90 1.07
CA PRO A 382 5.38 -21.86 1.42
C PRO A 382 5.06 -23.25 0.84
N PRO A 383 6.06 -24.07 0.49
CA PRO A 383 5.84 -25.35 -0.19
C PRO A 383 5.12 -26.38 0.68
N TYR A 384 5.21 -26.27 2.00
CA TYR A 384 4.44 -27.12 2.92
C TYR A 384 2.92 -26.92 2.80
N SER A 385 2.45 -25.77 2.28
CA SER A 385 1.01 -25.50 2.10
C SER A 385 0.33 -26.43 1.10
N VAL A 386 1.12 -27.04 0.22
CA VAL A 386 0.68 -28.06 -0.74
C VAL A 386 1.29 -29.43 -0.46
N GLY A 387 2.05 -29.58 0.63
CA GLY A 387 2.72 -30.83 1.00
C GLY A 387 3.95 -31.15 0.15
N GLU A 388 4.59 -30.15 -0.45
CA GLU A 388 5.75 -30.34 -1.32
C GLU A 388 7.06 -29.87 -0.67
N VAL A 389 8.19 -30.30 -1.24
CA VAL A 389 9.53 -29.86 -0.84
C VAL A 389 10.12 -28.98 -1.94
N ARG A 390 10.32 -27.69 -1.66
CA ARG A 390 11.00 -26.74 -2.55
C ARG A 390 11.89 -25.79 -1.73
N PRO A 391 12.99 -25.25 -2.29
CA PRO A 391 13.80 -24.26 -1.58
C PRO A 391 13.00 -22.98 -1.25
N MET A 392 13.12 -22.50 -0.01
CA MET A 392 12.57 -21.20 0.39
C MET A 392 13.41 -20.07 -0.23
N ARG A 393 12.86 -19.41 -1.25
CA ARG A 393 13.46 -18.24 -1.93
C ARG A 393 12.58 -17.00 -1.69
N GLY A 394 12.99 -15.85 -2.23
CA GLY A 394 12.13 -14.67 -2.26
C GLY A 394 10.84 -14.91 -3.07
N PRO A 395 9.82 -14.04 -2.91
CA PRO A 395 8.52 -14.24 -3.51
C PRO A 395 8.59 -14.25 -5.04
N GLY A 396 7.95 -15.25 -5.64
CA GLY A 396 7.78 -15.38 -7.08
C GLY A 396 6.67 -14.48 -7.63
N ARG A 397 6.53 -14.47 -8.96
CA ARG A 397 5.52 -13.64 -9.65
C ARG A 397 4.09 -13.94 -9.17
N ARG A 398 3.75 -15.22 -8.97
CA ARG A 398 2.40 -15.62 -8.52
C ARG A 398 2.07 -15.09 -7.13
N GLU A 399 3.03 -15.12 -6.21
CA GLU A 399 2.86 -14.62 -4.84
C GLU A 399 2.64 -13.10 -4.84
N ILE A 400 3.46 -12.37 -5.60
CA ILE A 400 3.28 -10.91 -5.79
C ILE A 400 1.91 -10.61 -6.42
N GLY A 401 1.50 -11.38 -7.43
CA GLY A 401 0.21 -11.23 -8.08
C GLY A 401 -0.99 -11.49 -7.16
N HIS A 402 -0.94 -12.53 -6.33
CA HIS A 402 -1.98 -12.81 -5.34
C HIS A 402 -2.02 -11.76 -4.24
N GLY A 403 -0.85 -11.31 -3.77
CA GLY A 403 -0.73 -10.21 -2.81
C GLY A 403 -1.36 -8.93 -3.33
N ALA A 404 -1.02 -8.53 -4.57
CA ALA A 404 -1.59 -7.34 -5.20
C ALA A 404 -3.11 -7.44 -5.39
N LEU A 405 -3.66 -8.61 -5.73
CA LEU A 405 -5.11 -8.81 -5.80
C LEU A 405 -5.78 -8.61 -4.43
N ALA A 406 -5.21 -9.20 -3.38
CA ALA A 406 -5.76 -9.07 -2.03
C ALA A 406 -5.62 -7.63 -1.50
N GLU A 407 -4.49 -6.97 -1.77
CA GLU A 407 -4.26 -5.55 -1.44
C GLU A 407 -5.30 -4.68 -2.13
N ARG A 408 -5.51 -4.89 -3.43
CA ARG A 408 -6.49 -4.18 -4.25
C ARG A 408 -7.93 -4.37 -3.73
N ALA A 409 -8.26 -5.57 -3.27
CA ALA A 409 -9.58 -5.87 -2.71
C ALA A 409 -9.84 -5.17 -1.37
N LEU A 410 -8.81 -5.03 -0.53
CA LEU A 410 -8.93 -4.45 0.81
C LEU A 410 -8.76 -2.93 0.84
N ARG A 411 -7.98 -2.36 -0.09
CA ARG A 411 -7.67 -0.92 -0.16
C ARG A 411 -8.90 0.01 -0.07
N PRO A 412 -10.05 -0.27 -0.72
CA PRO A 412 -11.20 0.63 -0.69
C PRO A 412 -11.85 0.82 0.68
N VAL A 413 -11.60 -0.08 1.64
CA VAL A 413 -12.15 -0.01 3.00
C VAL A 413 -11.13 0.45 4.04
N ILE A 414 -9.88 0.69 3.63
CA ILE A 414 -8.83 1.19 4.52
C ILE A 414 -9.17 2.64 4.90
N PRO A 415 -9.10 2.99 6.21
CA PRO A 415 -9.34 4.36 6.68
C PRO A 415 -8.31 5.35 6.10
N THR A 416 -8.71 6.61 6.04
CA THR A 416 -7.84 7.72 5.62
C THR A 416 -6.70 7.97 6.61
N GLU A 417 -5.74 8.84 6.28
CA GLU A 417 -4.69 9.24 7.23
C GLU A 417 -5.22 9.94 8.46
N GLU A 418 -6.19 10.82 8.24
CA GLU A 418 -6.80 11.63 9.27
C GLU A 418 -7.56 10.75 10.27
N GLU A 419 -8.27 9.74 9.76
CA GLU A 419 -9.00 8.76 10.59
C GLU A 419 -8.05 7.78 11.30
N PHE A 420 -6.98 7.36 10.63
CA PHE A 420 -6.06 6.35 11.17
C PHE A 420 -4.62 6.60 10.69
N PRO A 421 -3.80 7.35 11.46
CA PRO A 421 -2.49 7.85 11.05
C PRO A 421 -1.39 6.78 11.15
N TYR A 422 -1.67 5.56 10.71
CA TYR A 422 -0.78 4.42 10.74
C TYR A 422 -0.47 3.92 9.33
N VAL A 423 0.71 3.31 9.20
CA VAL A 423 1.01 2.37 8.12
C VAL A 423 0.47 1.01 8.55
N VAL A 424 -0.27 0.34 7.66
CA VAL A 424 -0.87 -0.96 7.91
C VAL A 424 -0.19 -1.98 7.00
N ARG A 425 0.57 -2.89 7.60
CA ARG A 425 1.17 -4.03 6.91
C ARG A 425 0.42 -5.30 7.27
N VAL A 426 -0.12 -5.98 6.27
CA VAL A 426 -0.70 -7.31 6.39
C VAL A 426 0.23 -8.32 5.76
N VAL A 427 0.55 -9.40 6.48
CA VAL A 427 1.25 -10.57 5.94
C VAL A 427 0.28 -11.74 5.97
N SER A 428 0.02 -12.36 4.82
CA SER A 428 -0.77 -13.57 4.70
C SER A 428 0.13 -14.75 4.37
N ASP A 429 0.33 -15.63 5.35
CA ASP A 429 1.03 -16.90 5.19
C ASP A 429 0.00 -18.01 4.91
N ILE A 430 0.13 -18.67 3.77
CA ILE A 430 -0.76 -19.78 3.41
C ILE A 430 -0.24 -21.05 4.07
N LEU A 431 -1.05 -21.63 4.96
CA LEU A 431 -0.72 -22.84 5.71
C LEU A 431 -1.23 -24.10 5.03
N GLU A 432 -2.36 -24.00 4.33
CA GLU A 432 -2.95 -25.07 3.51
C GLU A 432 -3.54 -24.46 2.23
N SER A 433 -3.46 -25.18 1.11
CA SER A 433 -4.03 -24.73 -0.16
C SER A 433 -4.64 -25.86 -0.97
N ASN A 434 -5.97 -25.85 -1.07
CA ASN A 434 -6.75 -26.63 -2.03
C ASN A 434 -7.84 -25.78 -2.72
N GLY A 435 -7.66 -24.48 -2.83
CA GLY A 435 -8.58 -23.60 -3.55
C GLY A 435 -8.44 -22.15 -3.15
N SER A 436 -8.10 -21.30 -4.11
CA SER A 436 -8.01 -19.84 -4.02
C SER A 436 -7.58 -19.26 -2.66
N SER A 437 -6.34 -19.55 -2.28
CA SER A 437 -5.68 -18.96 -1.12
C SER A 437 -5.62 -17.43 -1.16
N SER A 438 -5.64 -16.79 -2.34
CA SER A 438 -5.70 -15.32 -2.45
C SER A 438 -7.00 -14.74 -1.88
N GLN A 439 -8.12 -15.45 -2.03
CA GLN A 439 -9.40 -15.01 -1.46
C GLN A 439 -9.46 -15.28 0.05
N ALA A 440 -8.80 -16.35 0.53
CA ALA A 440 -8.59 -16.56 1.95
C ALA A 440 -7.73 -15.44 2.57
N SER A 441 -6.73 -14.91 1.84
CA SER A 441 -5.93 -13.76 2.27
C SER A 441 -6.76 -12.47 2.39
N VAL A 442 -7.75 -12.25 1.53
CA VAL A 442 -8.67 -11.11 1.65
C VAL A 442 -9.47 -11.22 2.95
N CYS A 443 -10.10 -12.37 3.19
CA CYS A 443 -10.90 -12.60 4.40
C CYS A 443 -10.05 -12.51 5.67
N GLY A 444 -8.91 -13.22 5.69
CA GLY A 444 -7.96 -13.21 6.80
C GLY A 444 -7.38 -11.82 7.06
N GLY A 445 -7.02 -11.08 6.01
CA GLY A 445 -6.53 -9.71 6.13
C GLY A 445 -7.58 -8.77 6.74
N SER A 446 -8.84 -8.90 6.32
CA SER A 446 -9.95 -8.12 6.89
C SER A 446 -10.15 -8.41 8.39
N LEU A 447 -10.17 -9.69 8.79
CA LEU A 447 -10.28 -10.11 10.19
C LEU A 447 -9.10 -9.64 11.03
N SER A 448 -7.88 -9.83 10.53
CA SER A 448 -6.63 -9.48 11.21
C SER A 448 -6.50 -7.98 11.47
N MET A 449 -6.94 -7.15 10.52
CA MET A 449 -6.96 -5.70 10.66
C MET A 449 -8.00 -5.24 11.69
N MET A 450 -9.20 -5.83 11.73
CA MET A 450 -10.19 -5.51 12.77
C MET A 450 -9.67 -5.87 14.16
N HIS A 451 -9.06 -7.05 14.31
CA HIS A 451 -8.44 -7.45 15.58
C HIS A 451 -7.23 -6.55 15.95
N ALA A 452 -6.55 -5.95 14.97
CA ALA A 452 -5.48 -4.98 15.24
C ALA A 452 -6.01 -3.60 15.68
N GLY A 453 -7.31 -3.39 15.67
CA GLY A 453 -7.96 -2.10 15.94
C GLY A 453 -7.87 -1.09 14.79
N VAL A 454 -7.67 -1.57 13.56
CA VAL A 454 -7.84 -0.73 12.37
C VAL A 454 -9.33 -0.43 12.22
N PRO A 455 -9.75 0.85 12.16
CA PRO A 455 -11.16 1.24 12.01
C PRO A 455 -11.64 1.00 10.57
N LEU A 456 -11.70 -0.26 10.17
CA LEU A 456 -12.25 -0.65 8.87
C LEU A 456 -13.72 -0.28 8.81
N ARG A 457 -14.14 0.34 7.69
CA ARG A 457 -15.53 0.74 7.48
C ARG A 457 -16.48 -0.46 7.44
N ARG A 458 -15.98 -1.62 7.02
CA ARG A 458 -16.71 -2.91 6.91
C ARG A 458 -15.77 -4.04 6.52
N HIS A 459 -16.22 -5.28 6.71
CA HIS A 459 -15.51 -6.45 6.20
C HIS A 459 -15.51 -6.52 4.67
N VAL A 460 -14.44 -7.12 4.15
CA VAL A 460 -14.32 -7.52 2.74
C VAL A 460 -14.11 -9.03 2.72
N ALA A 461 -14.95 -9.74 1.97
CA ALA A 461 -14.81 -11.17 1.75
C ALA A 461 -14.51 -11.46 0.29
N GLY A 462 -13.75 -12.53 0.05
CA GLY A 462 -13.40 -13.03 -1.27
C GLY A 462 -13.93 -14.44 -1.53
N ILE A 463 -14.37 -14.68 -2.76
CA ILE A 463 -14.78 -16.00 -3.23
C ILE A 463 -14.14 -16.30 -4.59
N ALA A 464 -13.78 -17.57 -4.80
CA ALA A 464 -13.36 -18.06 -6.10
C ALA A 464 -14.45 -18.93 -6.71
N MET A 465 -14.67 -18.71 -7.98
CA MET A 465 -15.71 -19.29 -8.78
C MET A 465 -15.07 -19.95 -9.99
N GLY A 466 -15.69 -21.00 -10.49
CA GLY A 466 -15.27 -21.66 -11.72
C GLY A 466 -16.42 -21.82 -12.68
N LEU A 467 -16.07 -22.17 -13.90
CA LEU A 467 -17.03 -22.55 -14.92
C LEU A 467 -16.49 -23.72 -15.72
N ILE A 468 -17.37 -24.69 -15.99
CA ILE A 468 -17.12 -25.79 -16.92
C ILE A 468 -18.17 -25.73 -18.02
N LYS A 469 -17.71 -25.81 -19.26
CA LYS A 469 -18.51 -25.79 -20.48
C LYS A 469 -18.19 -27.00 -21.35
N GLU A 470 -19.20 -27.80 -21.66
CA GLU A 470 -19.12 -28.91 -22.61
C GLU A 470 -20.24 -28.76 -23.65
N GLY A 471 -19.86 -28.45 -24.89
CA GLY A 471 -20.81 -28.03 -25.91
C GLY A 471 -21.62 -26.81 -25.44
N ASP A 472 -22.94 -26.96 -25.37
CA ASP A 472 -23.88 -25.93 -24.90
C ASP A 472 -24.15 -25.99 -23.39
N LYS A 473 -23.71 -27.04 -22.70
CA LYS A 473 -23.94 -27.18 -21.25
C LYS A 473 -22.91 -26.36 -20.49
N VAL A 474 -23.39 -25.49 -19.61
CA VAL A 474 -22.57 -24.65 -18.73
C VAL A 474 -22.92 -24.93 -17.27
N ARG A 475 -21.89 -25.04 -16.42
CA ARG A 475 -22.00 -25.15 -14.96
C ARG A 475 -21.10 -24.13 -14.29
N VAL A 476 -21.67 -23.32 -13.39
CA VAL A 476 -20.93 -22.38 -12.55
C VAL A 476 -20.70 -23.00 -11.18
N LEU A 477 -19.47 -22.97 -10.72
CA LEU A 477 -19.01 -23.59 -9.48
C LEU A 477 -18.69 -22.53 -8.43
N THR A 478 -19.27 -22.63 -7.24
CA THR A 478 -18.92 -21.81 -6.07
C THR A 478 -17.77 -22.46 -5.30
N ASP A 479 -16.81 -21.64 -4.87
CA ASP A 479 -15.71 -22.07 -4.00
C ASP A 479 -14.92 -23.25 -4.58
N ILE A 480 -14.31 -23.01 -5.74
CA ILE A 480 -13.60 -24.05 -6.48
C ILE A 480 -12.42 -24.65 -5.71
N GLN A 481 -12.22 -25.93 -5.91
CA GLN A 481 -11.04 -26.67 -5.48
C GLN A 481 -9.90 -26.53 -6.49
N GLY A 482 -8.67 -26.87 -6.09
CA GLY A 482 -7.51 -26.85 -6.99
C GLY A 482 -7.67 -27.72 -8.24
N LEU A 483 -8.38 -28.85 -8.12
CA LEU A 483 -8.67 -29.74 -9.26
C LEU A 483 -9.64 -29.08 -10.27
N GLU A 484 -10.69 -28.44 -9.75
CA GLU A 484 -11.72 -27.75 -10.55
C GLU A 484 -11.17 -26.49 -11.22
N ASP A 485 -10.22 -25.79 -10.59
CA ASP A 485 -9.46 -24.69 -11.17
C ASP A 485 -8.55 -25.16 -12.32
N HIS A 486 -7.84 -26.27 -12.10
CA HIS A 486 -6.88 -26.79 -13.07
C HIS A 486 -7.56 -27.27 -14.37
N TYR A 487 -8.70 -27.97 -14.23
CA TYR A 487 -9.44 -28.56 -15.35
C TYR A 487 -10.68 -27.76 -15.78
N GLY A 488 -10.95 -26.65 -15.11
CA GLY A 488 -12.00 -25.71 -15.45
C GLY A 488 -11.67 -24.86 -16.67
N ASP A 489 -12.72 -24.33 -17.28
CA ASP A 489 -12.64 -23.51 -18.48
C ASP A 489 -12.51 -22.02 -18.19
N MET A 490 -13.03 -21.58 -17.06
CA MET A 490 -12.81 -20.24 -16.53
C MET A 490 -12.71 -20.32 -15.01
N ASP A 491 -11.79 -19.54 -14.45
CA ASP A 491 -11.76 -19.22 -13.03
C ASP A 491 -11.89 -17.72 -12.85
N PHE A 492 -12.73 -17.31 -11.89
CA PHE A 492 -12.84 -15.90 -11.53
C PHE A 492 -12.98 -15.73 -10.02
N LYS A 493 -12.46 -14.62 -9.54
CA LYS A 493 -12.30 -14.29 -8.13
C LYS A 493 -13.00 -12.97 -7.90
N VAL A 494 -13.95 -12.96 -6.98
CA VAL A 494 -14.75 -11.78 -6.65
C VAL A 494 -14.55 -11.47 -5.18
N ALA A 495 -14.06 -10.28 -4.88
CA ALA A 495 -13.97 -9.76 -3.53
C ALA A 495 -14.81 -8.50 -3.39
N GLY A 496 -15.35 -8.29 -2.20
CA GLY A 496 -16.20 -7.13 -1.96
C GLY A 496 -16.82 -7.11 -0.58
N THR A 497 -17.62 -6.08 -0.37
CA THR A 497 -18.38 -5.86 0.84
C THR A 497 -19.85 -6.24 0.60
N ARG A 498 -20.72 -5.92 1.57
CA ARG A 498 -22.17 -5.98 1.37
C ARG A 498 -22.67 -4.98 0.32
N LEU A 499 -21.97 -3.86 0.12
CA LEU A 499 -22.40 -2.78 -0.78
C LEU A 499 -22.05 -3.04 -2.24
N GLY A 500 -20.92 -3.69 -2.50
CA GLY A 500 -20.47 -3.93 -3.86
C GLY A 500 -19.15 -4.69 -3.93
N VAL A 501 -18.68 -4.88 -5.16
CA VAL A 501 -17.40 -5.50 -5.49
C VAL A 501 -16.28 -4.49 -5.25
N THR A 502 -15.18 -4.94 -4.65
CA THR A 502 -13.95 -4.17 -4.49
C THR A 502 -12.84 -4.67 -5.41
N ALA A 503 -12.84 -5.95 -5.78
CA ALA A 503 -11.95 -6.48 -6.79
C ALA A 503 -12.58 -7.64 -7.57
N LEU A 504 -12.25 -7.73 -8.86
CA LEU A 504 -12.61 -8.82 -9.76
C LEU A 504 -11.35 -9.25 -10.53
N GLN A 505 -11.06 -10.54 -10.53
CA GLN A 505 -10.02 -11.13 -11.39
C GLN A 505 -10.65 -12.30 -12.13
N MET A 506 -10.43 -12.41 -13.44
CA MET A 506 -10.94 -13.51 -14.25
C MET A 506 -9.86 -13.99 -15.20
N ASP A 507 -9.76 -15.31 -15.36
CA ASP A 507 -8.96 -15.97 -16.38
C ASP A 507 -9.88 -16.97 -17.10
N ASN A 508 -10.03 -16.78 -18.40
CA ASN A 508 -10.93 -17.56 -19.23
C ASN A 508 -10.15 -18.24 -20.35
N LYS A 509 -10.29 -19.57 -20.40
CA LYS A 509 -9.75 -20.45 -21.43
C LYS A 509 -10.82 -20.85 -22.44
N ALA A 510 -12.10 -20.84 -22.08
CA ALA A 510 -13.19 -21.11 -23.01
C ALA A 510 -13.69 -19.82 -23.68
N GLY A 511 -13.44 -19.67 -24.98
CA GLY A 511 -14.10 -18.64 -25.77
C GLY A 511 -15.64 -18.68 -25.63
N GLY A 512 -16.30 -17.55 -25.87
CA GLY A 512 -17.76 -17.50 -25.95
C GLY A 512 -18.48 -17.51 -24.60
N ILE A 513 -18.06 -16.66 -23.66
CA ILE A 513 -18.84 -16.37 -22.44
C ILE A 513 -19.82 -15.24 -22.74
N THR A 514 -21.11 -15.53 -22.65
CA THR A 514 -22.17 -14.53 -22.88
C THR A 514 -22.38 -13.65 -21.66
N ARG A 515 -22.98 -12.48 -21.88
CA ARG A 515 -23.42 -11.57 -20.81
C ARG A 515 -24.27 -12.29 -19.76
N GLU A 516 -25.18 -13.16 -20.18
CA GLU A 516 -26.06 -13.93 -19.30
C GLU A 516 -25.27 -14.88 -18.38
N ILE A 517 -24.25 -15.57 -18.91
CA ILE A 517 -23.39 -16.44 -18.11
C ILE A 517 -22.64 -15.62 -17.06
N LEU A 518 -22.10 -14.45 -17.42
CA LEU A 518 -21.42 -13.55 -16.47
C LEU A 518 -22.36 -13.04 -15.38
N GLN A 519 -23.58 -12.63 -15.73
CA GLN A 519 -24.58 -12.16 -14.76
C GLN A 519 -24.94 -13.27 -13.76
N ASN A 520 -25.19 -14.48 -14.25
CA ASN A 520 -25.48 -15.63 -13.39
C ASN A 520 -24.30 -15.95 -12.47
N ALA A 521 -23.09 -15.93 -13.02
CA ALA A 521 -21.88 -16.26 -12.28
C ALA A 521 -21.56 -15.22 -11.18
N LEU A 522 -21.70 -13.92 -11.47
CA LEU A 522 -21.52 -12.85 -10.49
C LEU A 522 -22.63 -12.84 -9.43
N SER A 523 -23.87 -13.15 -9.81
CA SER A 523 -24.98 -13.28 -8.85
C SER A 523 -24.76 -14.43 -7.87
N GLN A 524 -24.30 -15.59 -8.36
CA GLN A 524 -23.92 -16.72 -7.52
C GLN A 524 -22.73 -16.36 -6.60
N ALA A 525 -21.71 -15.68 -7.13
CA ALA A 525 -20.58 -15.19 -6.35
C ALA A 525 -21.00 -14.22 -5.24
N LYS A 526 -21.95 -13.33 -5.53
CA LYS A 526 -22.51 -12.39 -4.54
C LYS A 526 -23.16 -13.12 -3.38
N LYS A 527 -23.98 -14.15 -3.65
CA LYS A 527 -24.62 -14.96 -2.59
C LYS A 527 -23.57 -15.60 -1.68
N ALA A 528 -22.57 -16.25 -2.26
CA ALA A 528 -21.47 -16.86 -1.51
C ALA A 528 -20.66 -15.82 -0.70
N ARG A 529 -20.40 -14.65 -1.28
CA ARG A 529 -19.72 -13.53 -0.59
C ARG A 529 -20.49 -13.09 0.65
N MET A 530 -21.81 -12.98 0.58
CA MET A 530 -22.63 -12.61 1.75
C MET A 530 -22.56 -13.65 2.85
N GLU A 531 -22.63 -14.94 2.52
CA GLU A 531 -22.52 -16.00 3.53
C GLU A 531 -21.14 -16.00 4.21
N ILE A 532 -20.06 -15.75 3.46
CA ILE A 532 -18.71 -15.62 4.04
C ILE A 532 -18.65 -14.40 4.98
N LEU A 533 -19.23 -13.27 4.58
CA LEU A 533 -19.30 -12.07 5.41
C LEU A 533 -20.07 -12.33 6.71
N ASP A 534 -21.18 -13.07 6.66
CA ASP A 534 -21.94 -13.45 7.85
C ASP A 534 -21.06 -14.26 8.84
N ARG A 535 -20.23 -15.18 8.34
CA ARG A 535 -19.29 -15.96 9.17
C ARG A 535 -18.17 -15.10 9.76
N MET A 536 -17.66 -14.14 8.99
CA MET A 536 -16.60 -13.23 9.45
C MET A 536 -17.11 -12.27 10.53
N GLU A 537 -18.28 -11.66 10.32
CA GLU A 537 -18.92 -10.76 11.27
C GLU A 537 -19.31 -11.47 12.58
N ALA A 538 -19.64 -12.76 12.51
CA ALA A 538 -19.87 -13.59 13.69
C ALA A 538 -18.59 -13.82 14.52
N ALA A 539 -17.40 -13.78 13.90
CA ALA A 539 -16.12 -13.91 14.61
C ALA A 539 -15.64 -12.58 15.20
N ILE A 540 -15.77 -11.48 14.46
CA ILE A 540 -15.50 -10.12 14.93
C ILE A 540 -16.40 -9.16 14.15
N SER A 541 -17.24 -8.38 14.84
CA SER A 541 -18.20 -7.47 14.17
C SER A 541 -17.75 -6.01 14.21
N VAL A 542 -16.92 -5.66 15.19
CA VAL A 542 -16.37 -4.32 15.39
C VAL A 542 -14.86 -4.44 15.61
N PRO A 543 -14.06 -3.46 15.15
CA PRO A 543 -12.62 -3.45 15.45
C PRO A 543 -12.35 -3.45 16.95
N ASP A 544 -11.32 -4.18 17.36
CA ASP A 544 -10.85 -4.19 18.75
C ASP A 544 -10.13 -2.86 19.09
N SER A 545 -9.81 -2.66 20.37
CA SER A 545 -8.89 -1.59 20.75
C SER A 545 -7.48 -1.86 20.25
N LEU A 546 -6.73 -0.81 19.90
CA LEU A 546 -5.33 -0.92 19.49
C LEU A 546 -4.51 -1.74 20.48
N SER A 547 -3.81 -2.76 19.97
CA SER A 547 -2.92 -3.62 20.74
C SER A 547 -2.00 -2.79 21.66
N PRO A 548 -1.76 -3.21 22.92
CA PRO A 548 -0.80 -2.54 23.80
C PRO A 548 0.63 -2.51 23.24
N ASN A 549 0.96 -3.43 22.32
CA ASN A 549 2.28 -3.48 21.68
C ASN A 549 2.36 -2.60 20.42
N ALA A 550 1.23 -2.07 19.95
CA ALA A 550 1.22 -1.18 18.79
C ALA A 550 1.73 0.22 19.16
N PRO A 551 2.44 0.91 18.24
CA PRO A 551 2.85 2.28 18.48
C PRO A 551 1.63 3.17 18.76
N ARG A 552 1.79 4.11 19.67
CA ARG A 552 0.80 5.16 19.92
C ARG A 552 1.22 6.37 19.12
N ILE A 553 0.29 6.91 18.33
CA ILE A 553 0.50 8.10 17.51
C ILE A 553 -0.48 9.17 17.99
N LEU A 554 0.04 10.34 18.30
CA LEU A 554 -0.72 11.51 18.69
C LEU A 554 -0.36 12.67 17.77
N LYS A 555 -1.38 13.26 17.16
CA LYS A 555 -1.26 14.52 16.42
C LYS A 555 -1.72 15.67 17.30
N ILE A 556 -0.92 16.73 17.38
CA ILE A 556 -1.29 18.00 18.01
C ILE A 556 -1.01 19.15 17.05
N ASN A 557 -1.84 20.18 17.08
CA ASN A 557 -1.60 21.41 16.32
C ASN A 557 -1.00 22.46 17.24
N ILE A 558 0.08 23.10 16.77
CA ILE A 558 0.74 24.23 17.40
C ILE A 558 0.66 25.44 16.46
N ASP A 559 0.89 26.62 17.00
CA ASP A 559 1.01 27.83 16.18
C ASP A 559 2.22 27.70 15.23
N PRO A 560 2.05 27.91 13.90
CA PRO A 560 3.15 27.87 12.93
C PRO A 560 4.36 28.74 13.30
N GLU A 561 4.15 29.86 14.00
CA GLU A 561 5.25 30.73 14.44
C GLU A 561 6.16 30.03 15.47
N LYS A 562 5.62 29.07 16.22
CA LYS A 562 6.30 28.33 17.31
C LYS A 562 6.95 27.03 16.87
N ILE A 563 6.86 26.67 15.60
CA ILE A 563 7.59 25.53 15.01
C ILE A 563 9.10 25.62 15.32
N ARG A 564 9.65 26.85 15.27
CA ARG A 564 11.06 27.13 15.53
C ARG A 564 11.47 26.76 16.96
N ASP A 565 10.58 26.91 17.93
CA ASP A 565 10.85 26.63 19.34
C ASP A 565 10.87 25.12 19.60
N VAL A 566 9.98 24.38 18.94
CA VAL A 566 9.91 22.90 19.04
C VAL A 566 11.09 22.23 18.35
N ILE A 567 11.49 22.69 17.16
CA ILE A 567 12.66 22.16 16.45
C ILE A 567 13.96 22.60 17.16
N GLY A 568 14.05 23.87 17.53
CA GLY A 568 15.23 24.51 18.11
C GLY A 568 16.40 24.67 17.11
N PRO A 569 17.48 25.38 17.50
CA PRO A 569 18.62 25.62 16.63
C PRO A 569 19.27 24.29 16.16
N GLY A 570 19.27 24.06 14.85
CA GLY A 570 19.83 22.84 14.24
C GLY A 570 19.11 21.54 14.63
N GLY A 571 17.85 21.62 15.07
CA GLY A 571 17.08 20.46 15.51
C GLY A 571 17.45 19.94 16.91
N LYS A 572 18.14 20.74 17.73
CA LYS A 572 18.61 20.30 19.05
C LYS A 572 17.47 20.01 20.02
N THR A 573 16.40 20.82 20.02
CA THR A 573 15.28 20.68 20.97
C THR A 573 14.47 19.43 20.66
N ILE A 574 14.03 19.26 19.41
CA ILE A 574 13.31 18.06 18.96
C ILE A 574 14.13 16.79 19.22
N ARG A 575 15.44 16.80 18.91
CA ARG A 575 16.33 15.66 19.22
C ARG A 575 16.42 15.38 20.72
N GLY A 576 16.45 16.42 21.56
CA GLY A 576 16.45 16.29 23.01
C GLY A 576 15.18 15.63 23.55
N ILE A 577 14.01 16.04 23.04
CA ILE A 577 12.72 15.43 23.41
C ILE A 577 12.68 13.97 22.96
N THR A 578 13.05 13.68 21.71
CA THR A 578 13.07 12.31 21.19
C THR A 578 14.04 11.41 21.94
N GLN A 579 15.21 11.94 22.33
CA GLN A 579 16.22 11.17 23.07
C GLN A 579 15.78 10.89 24.51
N LYS A 580 15.09 11.84 25.16
CA LYS A 580 14.62 11.71 26.54
C LYS A 580 13.44 10.75 26.67
N THR A 581 12.46 10.89 25.78
CA THR A 581 11.20 10.14 25.86
C THR A 581 11.25 8.83 25.06
N GLY A 582 12.19 8.70 24.13
CA GLY A 582 12.28 7.56 23.22
C GLY A 582 11.20 7.56 22.13
N VAL A 583 10.42 8.64 22.02
CA VAL A 583 9.45 8.82 20.94
C VAL A 583 10.13 9.36 19.69
N LYS A 584 9.44 9.25 18.57
CA LYS A 584 9.76 9.92 17.33
C LYS A 584 8.78 11.06 17.11
N MET A 585 9.27 12.13 16.52
CA MET A 585 8.48 13.33 16.28
C MET A 585 8.69 13.82 14.86
N ASN A 586 7.61 14.19 14.19
CA ASN A 586 7.62 14.95 12.94
C ASN A 586 6.87 16.27 13.16
N VAL A 587 7.40 17.36 12.61
CA VAL A 587 6.79 18.69 12.69
C VAL A 587 6.64 19.20 11.27
N GLU A 588 5.40 19.44 10.86
CA GLU A 588 5.10 20.00 9.54
C GLU A 588 5.06 21.52 9.56
N ASP A 589 5.29 22.13 8.39
CA ASP A 589 5.26 23.59 8.21
C ASP A 589 3.87 24.20 8.46
N THR A 590 2.83 23.37 8.52
CA THR A 590 1.45 23.74 8.86
C THR A 590 1.23 23.95 10.36
N GLY A 591 2.18 23.57 11.20
CA GLY A 591 2.03 23.54 12.66
C GLY A 591 1.50 22.22 13.21
N GLU A 592 1.30 21.20 12.37
CA GLU A 592 0.96 19.85 12.85
C GLU A 592 2.23 19.16 13.40
N VAL A 593 2.15 18.67 14.65
CA VAL A 593 3.19 17.87 15.30
C VAL A 593 2.67 16.46 15.53
N SER A 594 3.30 15.49 14.86
CA SER A 594 3.04 14.07 15.05
C SER A 594 4.05 13.49 16.04
N ILE A 595 3.57 12.93 17.14
CA ILE A 595 4.37 12.29 18.20
C ILE A 595 4.02 10.81 18.22
N ALA A 596 5.01 9.94 18.08
CA ALA A 596 4.79 8.51 18.02
C ALA A 596 5.78 7.75 18.90
N GLY A 597 5.27 6.87 19.76
CA GLY A 597 6.06 6.15 20.74
C GLY A 597 5.58 4.72 20.97
N PRO A 598 6.40 3.88 21.62
CA PRO A 598 6.03 2.50 21.92
C PRO A 598 4.88 2.40 22.92
N THR A 599 4.74 3.38 23.82
CA THR A 599 3.72 3.40 24.88
C THR A 599 3.02 4.75 24.95
N GLN A 600 1.80 4.74 25.49
CA GLN A 600 1.02 5.97 25.68
C GLN A 600 1.72 6.96 26.62
N GLU A 601 2.35 6.46 27.69
CA GLU A 601 3.06 7.27 28.68
C GLU A 601 4.20 8.09 28.05
N GLN A 602 5.00 7.47 27.17
CA GLN A 602 6.10 8.17 26.48
C GLN A 602 5.57 9.24 25.53
N VAL A 603 4.47 8.97 24.83
CA VAL A 603 3.81 9.93 23.94
C VAL A 603 3.25 11.11 24.72
N ASP A 604 2.60 10.86 25.86
CA ASP A 604 2.02 11.91 26.71
C ASP A 604 3.11 12.77 27.38
N GLU A 605 4.24 12.18 27.77
CA GLU A 605 5.40 12.92 28.25
C GLU A 605 5.94 13.86 27.18
N ALA A 606 6.16 13.36 25.95
CA ALA A 606 6.64 14.17 24.84
C ALA A 606 5.64 15.27 24.45
N ARG A 607 4.34 14.95 24.42
CA ARG A 607 3.26 15.93 24.21
C ARG A 607 3.34 17.06 25.23
N SER A 608 3.52 16.72 26.50
CA SER A 608 3.61 17.71 27.58
C SER A 608 4.82 18.63 27.40
N MET A 609 5.96 18.10 26.94
CA MET A 609 7.14 18.92 26.63
C MET A 609 6.89 19.87 25.45
N VAL A 610 6.23 19.40 24.39
CA VAL A 610 5.89 20.25 23.23
C VAL A 610 4.91 21.35 23.62
N LEU A 611 3.87 21.02 24.39
CA LEU A 611 2.91 22.00 24.87
C LEU A 611 3.58 23.02 25.80
N ALA A 612 4.52 22.60 26.64
CA ALA A 612 5.27 23.51 27.51
C ALA A 612 6.14 24.51 26.72
N LEU A 613 6.72 24.09 25.59
CA LEU A 613 7.49 24.96 24.70
C LEU A 613 6.62 25.94 23.93
N THR A 614 5.41 25.50 23.55
CA THR A 614 4.48 26.28 22.72
C THR A 614 3.51 27.12 23.53
N LYS A 615 3.41 26.90 24.85
CA LYS A 615 2.60 27.73 25.74
C LYS A 615 3.20 29.13 25.86
N ASP A 616 2.39 30.17 25.69
CA ASP A 616 2.79 31.54 25.98
C ASP A 616 2.52 31.92 27.43
N LEU A 617 3.26 32.91 27.92
CA LEU A 617 3.01 33.52 29.21
C LEU A 617 1.83 34.46 29.06
N GLU A 618 0.68 34.15 29.66
CA GLU A 618 -0.50 35.04 29.63
C GLU A 618 -0.56 35.93 30.88
N ALA A 619 -1.04 37.17 30.72
CA ALA A 619 -1.21 38.08 31.85
C ALA A 619 -2.20 37.51 32.88
N GLY A 620 -1.78 37.44 34.13
CA GLY A 620 -2.55 36.88 35.24
C GLY A 620 -2.22 35.43 35.61
N GLU A 621 -1.48 34.69 34.77
CA GLU A 621 -1.06 33.33 35.10
C GLU A 621 0.11 33.31 36.11
N ILE A 622 0.13 32.26 36.95
CA ILE A 622 1.09 32.09 38.05
C ILE A 622 2.03 30.92 37.70
N TYR A 623 3.34 31.15 37.86
CA TYR A 623 4.40 30.23 37.49
C TYR A 623 5.39 30.01 38.63
N TRP A 624 5.90 28.78 38.72
CA TRP A 624 7.09 28.45 39.49
C TRP A 624 8.33 28.70 38.63
N GLY A 625 8.87 29.91 38.72
CA GLY A 625 10.01 30.32 37.92
C GLY A 625 11.35 30.07 38.58
N THR A 626 12.40 29.98 37.77
CA THR A 626 13.79 29.90 38.25
C THR A 626 14.53 31.19 37.89
N VAL A 627 15.22 31.78 38.85
CA VAL A 627 16.00 33.01 38.63
C VAL A 627 17.19 32.69 37.74
N THR A 628 17.25 33.23 36.53
CA THR A 628 18.35 32.97 35.59
C THR A 628 19.50 33.96 35.78
N ARG A 629 19.17 35.24 35.95
CA ARG A 629 20.16 36.32 36.13
C ARG A 629 19.59 37.49 36.93
N LEU A 630 20.49 38.19 37.62
CA LEU A 630 20.17 39.37 38.42
C LEU A 630 20.72 40.63 37.76
N MET A 631 19.95 41.72 37.85
CA MET A 631 20.34 43.07 37.44
C MET A 631 20.06 44.03 38.60
N ALA A 632 20.71 45.19 38.61
CA ALA A 632 20.52 46.19 39.67
C ALA A 632 19.06 46.67 39.85
N PHE A 633 18.22 46.53 38.81
CA PHE A 633 16.82 46.97 38.80
C PHE A 633 15.80 45.82 38.86
N GLY A 634 16.22 44.55 38.82
CA GLY A 634 15.31 43.41 38.82
C GLY A 634 15.97 42.06 38.62
N ALA A 635 15.20 40.99 38.72
CA ALA A 635 15.63 39.62 38.45
C ALA A 635 14.92 39.09 37.20
N PHE A 636 15.66 38.44 36.30
CA PHE A 636 15.06 37.68 35.22
C PHE A 636 14.72 36.29 35.73
N VAL A 637 13.47 35.89 35.52
CA VAL A 637 12.93 34.62 36.00
C VAL A 637 12.40 33.86 34.79
N GLU A 638 12.96 32.69 34.53
CA GLU A 638 12.47 31.77 33.52
C GLU A 638 11.21 31.09 34.06
N CYS A 639 10.07 31.39 33.43
CA CYS A 639 8.74 30.91 33.84
C CYS A 639 8.31 29.68 33.04
N LEU A 640 8.74 29.61 31.78
CA LEU A 640 8.60 28.48 30.86
C LEU A 640 9.94 28.28 30.15
N PRO A 641 10.26 27.07 29.64
CA PRO A 641 11.54 26.82 28.97
C PRO A 641 11.81 27.83 27.84
N GLY A 642 12.89 28.61 27.98
CA GLY A 642 13.28 29.65 27.02
C GLY A 642 12.51 30.97 27.12
N LYS A 643 11.54 31.12 28.04
CA LYS A 643 10.75 32.35 28.23
C LYS A 643 11.02 32.96 29.60
N GLU A 644 11.74 34.09 29.59
CA GLU A 644 12.06 34.87 30.78
C GLU A 644 11.11 36.06 30.93
N GLY A 645 10.68 36.33 32.16
CA GLY A 645 10.05 37.59 32.53
C GLY A 645 10.92 38.40 33.49
N LEU A 646 10.75 39.72 33.49
CA LEU A 646 11.44 40.62 34.41
C LEU A 646 10.61 40.81 35.68
N LEU A 647 11.12 40.33 36.81
CA LEU A 647 10.63 40.70 38.13
C LEU A 647 11.34 41.99 38.57
N HIS A 648 10.67 43.13 38.45
CA HIS A 648 11.23 44.42 38.83
C HIS A 648 11.35 44.56 40.36
N LEU A 649 12.34 45.30 40.85
CA LEU A 649 12.61 45.51 42.29
C LEU A 649 11.36 45.93 43.09
N SER A 650 10.48 46.75 42.50
CA SER A 650 9.24 47.24 43.12
C SER A 650 8.11 46.21 43.21
N GLU A 651 8.25 45.09 42.51
CA GLU A 651 7.25 44.02 42.39
C GLU A 651 7.69 42.73 43.09
N MET A 652 8.87 42.71 43.71
CA MET A 652 9.44 41.54 44.41
C MET A 652 8.80 41.28 45.78
N SER A 653 8.37 42.32 46.50
CA SER A 653 7.91 42.22 47.88
C SER A 653 6.91 43.34 48.20
N THR A 654 6.14 43.16 49.29
CA THR A 654 5.33 44.22 49.89
C THR A 654 6.18 45.26 50.64
N HIS A 655 7.44 44.91 50.97
CA HIS A 655 8.41 45.74 51.68
C HIS A 655 9.48 46.33 50.75
N ARG A 656 10.22 47.35 51.21
CA ARG A 656 11.26 48.01 50.41
C ARG A 656 12.49 47.12 50.28
N VAL A 657 12.73 46.61 49.08
CA VAL A 657 13.95 45.84 48.76
C VAL A 657 15.13 46.80 48.48
N PRO A 658 16.24 46.75 49.24
CA PRO A 658 17.39 47.63 49.01
C PRO A 658 18.22 47.23 47.78
N LYS A 659 18.47 45.93 47.60
CA LYS A 659 19.18 45.35 46.46
C LYS A 659 18.59 43.99 46.10
N VAL A 660 18.65 43.63 44.81
CA VAL A 660 18.09 42.36 44.32
C VAL A 660 18.90 41.16 44.83
N GLU A 661 20.21 41.33 44.95
CA GLU A 661 21.18 40.30 45.38
C GLU A 661 21.00 39.91 46.85
N ASP A 662 20.32 40.74 47.64
CA ASP A 662 20.00 40.45 49.04
C ASP A 662 18.80 39.49 49.18
N VAL A 663 18.04 39.28 48.08
CA VAL A 663 16.77 38.53 48.08
C VAL A 663 16.84 37.26 47.25
N PHE A 664 17.50 37.31 46.09
CA PHE A 664 17.57 36.20 45.15
C PHE A 664 19.01 35.91 44.77
N LYS A 665 19.28 34.64 44.45
CA LYS A 665 20.49 34.16 43.79
C LYS A 665 20.12 33.51 42.46
N PRO A 666 21.01 33.55 41.44
CA PRO A 666 20.81 32.74 40.24
C PRO A 666 20.62 31.26 40.62
N GLY A 667 19.57 30.64 40.12
CA GLY A 667 19.15 29.27 40.44
C GLY A 667 18.04 29.16 41.50
N ASP A 668 17.67 30.26 42.18
CA ASP A 668 16.59 30.23 43.17
C ASP A 668 15.23 30.02 42.50
N ARG A 669 14.36 29.21 43.14
CA ARG A 669 12.96 29.04 42.73
C ARG A 669 12.09 30.10 43.40
N VAL A 670 11.23 30.73 42.61
CA VAL A 670 10.35 31.82 43.06
C VAL A 670 8.98 31.72 42.39
N LEU A 671 7.94 31.95 43.19
CA LEU A 671 6.58 32.07 42.69
C LEU A 671 6.33 33.47 42.11
N VAL A 672 5.93 33.53 40.84
CA VAL A 672 5.73 34.79 40.11
C VAL A 672 4.44 34.75 39.29
N MET A 673 3.74 35.89 39.20
CA MET A 673 2.59 36.07 38.32
C MET A 673 2.96 36.99 37.17
N VAL A 674 2.49 36.71 35.97
CA VAL A 674 2.61 37.63 34.84
C VAL A 674 1.72 38.84 35.11
N LYS A 675 2.32 40.01 35.31
CA LYS A 675 1.60 41.25 35.59
C LYS A 675 0.96 41.81 34.33
N GLU A 676 1.75 41.92 33.28
CA GLU A 676 1.39 42.44 31.96
C GLU A 676 2.48 42.08 30.95
N ILE A 677 2.12 42.07 29.68
CA ILE A 677 3.04 42.00 28.55
C ILE A 677 2.97 43.38 27.89
N ASP A 678 4.11 44.06 27.79
CA ASP A 678 4.13 45.42 27.23
C ASP A 678 4.01 45.42 25.69
N ASP A 679 3.84 46.61 25.10
CA ASP A 679 3.70 46.79 23.64
C ASP A 679 4.95 46.34 22.84
N MET A 680 6.06 46.05 23.52
CA MET A 680 7.30 45.52 22.93
C MET A 680 7.45 44.00 23.16
N GLY A 681 6.43 43.33 23.70
CA GLY A 681 6.41 41.89 23.97
C GLY A 681 7.21 41.46 25.20
N ARG A 682 7.62 42.39 26.08
CA ARG A 682 8.37 42.07 27.30
C ARG A 682 7.42 41.69 28.42
N VAL A 683 7.70 40.55 29.05
CA VAL A 683 6.88 40.00 30.13
C VAL A 683 7.31 40.59 31.47
N ASN A 684 6.43 41.35 32.12
CA ASN A 684 6.66 41.89 33.45
C ASN A 684 6.04 40.98 34.49
N LEU A 685 6.83 40.58 35.49
CA LEU A 685 6.41 39.66 36.55
C LEU A 685 6.14 40.43 37.85
N THR A 686 5.27 39.87 38.69
CA THR A 686 5.00 40.37 40.03
C THR A 686 4.88 39.23 41.03
N ARG A 687 5.55 39.41 42.16
CA ARG A 687 5.45 38.56 43.35
C ARG A 687 4.60 39.25 44.41
N ARG A 688 4.70 40.58 44.49
CA ARG A 688 3.95 41.44 45.42
C ARG A 688 2.43 41.25 45.31
N ARG A 689 1.88 41.14 44.09
CA ARG A 689 0.44 40.94 43.91
C ARG A 689 -0.05 39.56 44.38
N LEU A 690 0.81 38.56 44.39
CA LEU A 690 0.49 37.22 44.91
C LEU A 690 0.40 37.21 46.43
N LEU A 691 1.30 37.93 47.10
CA LEU A 691 1.31 38.09 48.55
C LEU A 691 0.15 38.95 49.07
N ALA A 692 -0.39 39.83 48.24
CA ALA A 692 -1.54 40.68 48.60
C ALA A 692 -2.90 39.98 48.39
N ASP A 693 -2.94 38.89 47.61
CA ASP A 693 -4.16 38.18 47.22
C ASP A 693 -3.88 36.66 47.17
N GLU A 694 -3.68 36.07 48.35
CA GLU A 694 -3.33 34.64 48.52
C GLU A 694 -4.39 33.68 47.96
N ASN A 695 -5.64 34.13 47.82
CA ASN A 695 -6.72 33.32 47.26
C ASN A 695 -6.40 32.88 45.83
N LYS A 696 -5.75 33.74 45.02
CA LYS A 696 -5.33 33.39 43.66
C LYS A 696 -4.23 32.32 43.63
N VAL A 697 -3.34 32.31 44.61
CA VAL A 697 -2.30 31.28 44.74
C VAL A 697 -2.92 29.93 45.13
N ARG A 698 -3.97 29.95 45.96
CA ARG A 698 -4.73 28.76 46.35
C ARG A 698 -5.58 28.21 45.21
N GLU A 699 -6.25 29.09 44.45
CA GLU A 699 -7.04 28.71 43.26
C GLU A 699 -6.16 28.15 42.13
N ALA A 700 -4.92 28.63 42.00
CA ALA A 700 -3.93 28.08 41.05
C ALA A 700 -3.28 26.76 41.51
N GLY A 701 -3.68 26.20 42.67
CA GLY A 701 -3.17 24.92 43.18
C GLY A 701 -1.75 24.96 43.74
N LEU A 702 -1.21 26.15 44.05
CA LEU A 702 0.17 26.36 44.51
C LEU A 702 0.26 26.81 45.98
N ALA A 703 -0.75 26.48 46.79
CA ALA A 703 -0.86 26.90 48.19
C ALA A 703 0.33 26.45 49.08
N GLU A 704 0.98 25.34 48.73
CA GLU A 704 2.15 24.79 49.43
C GLU A 704 3.38 25.71 49.34
N ALA A 705 3.42 26.63 48.38
CA ALA A 705 4.49 27.61 48.18
C ALA A 705 4.41 28.80 49.14
N LEU A 706 3.23 29.10 49.69
CA LEU A 706 2.98 30.29 50.48
C LEU A 706 3.86 30.41 51.75
N PRO A 707 4.15 29.34 52.51
CA PRO A 707 5.03 29.43 53.68
C PRO A 707 6.46 29.87 53.33
N GLU A 708 7.07 29.29 52.30
CA GLU A 708 8.42 29.67 51.84
C GLU A 708 8.46 31.10 51.32
N GLU A 709 7.41 31.53 50.62
CA GLU A 709 7.31 32.90 50.13
C GLU A 709 7.07 33.91 51.28
N HIS A 710 6.34 33.54 52.34
CA HIS A 710 6.20 34.37 53.54
C HIS A 710 7.50 34.49 54.33
N GLU A 711 8.26 33.40 54.49
CA GLU A 711 9.58 33.45 55.12
C GLU A 711 10.52 34.37 54.34
N ARG A 712 10.49 34.29 53.01
CA ARG A 712 11.26 35.18 52.15
C ARG A 712 10.80 36.63 52.26
N ASP A 713 9.49 36.91 52.33
CA ASP A 713 8.99 38.30 52.50
C ASP A 713 9.34 38.87 53.89
N ASN A 714 9.30 38.05 54.93
CA ASN A 714 9.71 38.41 56.29
C ASN A 714 11.22 38.69 56.38
N LEU A 715 12.05 37.92 55.66
CA LEU A 715 13.47 38.19 55.54
C LEU A 715 13.71 39.56 54.88
N ILE A 716 12.98 39.87 53.80
CA ILE A 716 13.05 41.17 53.12
C ILE A 716 12.63 42.31 54.06
N ALA A 717 11.56 42.12 54.84
CA ALA A 717 11.12 43.11 55.85
C ALA A 717 12.22 43.41 56.87
N SER A 718 12.90 42.37 57.38
CA SER A 718 13.98 42.51 58.36
C SER A 718 15.23 43.22 57.81
N ILE A 719 15.47 43.14 56.49
CA ILE A 719 16.56 43.81 55.79
C ILE A 719 16.19 45.27 55.51
N ALA A 720 14.93 45.54 55.16
CA ALA A 720 14.41 46.89 54.93
C ALA A 720 14.49 47.77 56.19
N ASP A 721 14.20 47.21 57.37
CA ASP A 721 14.27 47.92 58.66
C ASP A 721 15.70 48.28 59.10
N LYS A 722 16.72 47.65 58.49
CA LYS A 722 18.14 47.92 58.77
C LYS A 722 18.79 48.92 57.81
N ALA A 723 18.06 49.42 56.80
CA ALA A 723 18.60 50.35 55.80
C ALA A 723 18.50 51.82 56.28
N PRO A 724 19.59 52.61 56.29
CA PRO A 724 19.56 53.99 56.76
C PRO A 724 18.75 54.91 55.83
N SER A 725 17.85 55.69 56.42
CA SER A 725 17.05 56.73 55.74
C SER A 725 17.92 57.89 55.24
N ALA A 726 17.91 58.17 53.94
CA ALA A 726 18.60 59.33 53.36
C ALA A 726 17.90 60.66 53.74
N PRO A 727 18.63 61.79 53.92
CA PRO A 727 18.06 63.05 54.39
C PRO A 727 17.30 63.80 53.28
N ARG A 728 16.18 64.42 53.65
CA ARG A 728 15.44 65.40 52.84
C ARG A 728 16.28 66.68 52.69
N GLY A 729 16.62 67.05 51.45
CA GLY A 729 17.30 68.30 51.14
C GLY A 729 16.30 69.46 51.00
N ASP A 730 16.44 70.45 51.87
CA ASP A 730 15.72 71.73 51.83
C ASP A 730 16.18 72.62 50.68
N ARG A 731 15.21 73.30 50.07
CA ARG A 731 15.40 74.41 49.12
C ARG A 731 15.93 75.66 49.82
N PRO A 732 16.80 76.44 49.16
CA PRO A 732 16.83 77.89 49.39
C PRO A 732 16.41 78.69 48.14
N SER A 733 15.82 79.85 48.43
CA SER A 733 15.18 80.79 47.51
C SER A 733 16.05 82.04 47.27
N TYR A 734 16.23 82.37 45.98
CA TYR A 734 16.34 83.69 45.31
C TYR A 734 17.38 84.78 45.70
N GLY A 735 17.93 85.38 44.63
CA GLY A 735 18.69 86.64 44.55
C GLY A 735 20.12 86.41 44.05
N GLY A 736 20.60 86.80 42.86
CA GLY A 736 20.19 87.80 41.89
C GLY A 736 21.34 88.81 41.74
N ASP A 737 22.23 88.68 40.74
CA ASP A 737 22.78 89.80 39.96
C ASP A 737 23.63 89.36 38.75
N ARG A 738 23.79 90.31 37.83
CA ARG A 738 24.24 90.33 36.43
C ARG A 738 25.73 90.04 36.17
N GLY A 739 26.03 89.75 34.89
CA GLY A 739 27.33 89.99 34.23
C GLY A 739 27.85 88.78 33.42
N ASP A 740 27.52 88.62 32.13
CA ASP A 740 28.20 89.15 30.92
C ASP A 740 29.46 88.36 30.49
N ARG A 741 29.44 87.85 29.24
CA ARG A 741 30.54 87.43 28.30
C ARG A 741 31.61 86.43 28.82
N ASP A 742 32.08 85.41 28.11
CA ASP A 742 32.56 85.34 26.73
C ASP A 742 33.17 83.93 26.46
N ARG A 743 33.17 83.53 25.19
CA ARG A 743 34.15 82.70 24.43
C ARG A 743 34.72 81.34 24.91
N GLY A 744 34.63 80.40 23.95
CA GLY A 744 35.70 79.43 23.58
C GLY A 744 35.27 77.97 23.76
N GLY A 745 35.17 77.08 22.78
CA GLY A 745 35.85 76.98 21.48
C GLY A 745 36.94 75.90 21.55
N ARG A 746 36.70 74.72 20.95
CA ARG A 746 37.62 73.72 20.34
C ARG A 746 36.96 72.33 20.34
N GLU A 747 36.57 71.73 19.23
CA GLU A 747 37.36 71.16 18.11
C GLU A 747 38.57 70.29 18.51
N ARG A 748 38.49 69.00 18.14
CA ARG A 748 39.53 68.09 17.56
C ARG A 748 38.91 66.68 17.58
N ARG A 749 38.53 65.98 16.49
CA ARG A 749 39.10 65.68 15.16
C ARG A 749 40.19 64.59 15.19
N PHE A 750 39.98 63.60 14.32
CA PHE A 750 40.84 62.50 13.84
C PHE A 750 40.93 61.23 14.69
N GLY A 751 40.85 60.02 14.12
CA GLY A 751 40.73 59.62 12.71
C GLY A 751 41.12 58.13 12.55
N GLY A 752 40.77 57.52 11.40
CA GLY A 752 41.33 56.26 10.85
C GLY A 752 40.97 54.98 11.60
N ASP A 753 40.74 53.82 11.01
CA ASP A 753 40.96 53.37 9.64
C ASP A 753 40.11 52.10 9.38
N ARG A 754 39.62 51.97 8.16
CA ARG A 754 39.25 50.68 7.56
C ARG A 754 40.54 50.02 7.05
N PRO A 755 40.56 48.69 6.86
CA PRO A 755 40.44 48.25 5.47
C PRO A 755 39.55 47.01 5.24
N ARG A 756 38.94 47.04 4.04
CA ARG A 756 38.56 45.95 3.12
C ARG A 756 39.50 44.72 3.20
N ARG A 757 39.16 43.47 2.84
CA ARG A 757 38.39 42.94 1.68
C ARG A 757 38.33 41.39 1.76
N ASP A 758 37.35 40.81 1.07
CA ASP A 758 37.30 39.53 0.32
C ASP A 758 37.75 38.18 0.94
N ARG A 759 36.78 37.28 1.17
CA ARG A 759 36.56 36.04 0.41
C ARG A 759 35.19 35.43 0.71
#